data_AF-A0A2H5B920-F1
#
_entry.id   AF-A0A2H5B920-F1
#
_cell.length_a   1.000
_cell.length_b   1.000
_cell.length_c   1.000
_cell.angle_alpha   90.00
_cell.angle_beta   90.00
_cell.angle_gamma   90.00
#
_symmetry.space_group_name_H-M   'P 1'
#
loop_
_entity.id
_entity.type
_entity.pdbx_description
1 polymer ?
#
loop_
_entity_poly.entity_id
_entity_poly.type
_entity_poly.pdbx_seq_one_letter_code
_entity_poly.pdbx_strand_id
1 'polypeptide(L)'
;MLEEIVRAAVHPAIGVARIGNSPTEYYLAPEVPDPAPEPPGFYKDATGAIKREAARFRIYGYNARGEAVAELTADNAEIGWTVRLANKKAAWYQFQLALDIPDAAQAKPSELRNKDFTGERRRDLAITPDPVTVSGRDVPGTPFRNGSFVGRQVDLGELRTDGAGRLLVLGGLGVSASWDGRPVTTFANNDGWHDDTGDGPVTATVTLGGWRLPVDPAWVVVAPPDYAPAQKGVRTLYDLLYDVFVGTGALPFPAKVSFSRHIAPVLERLRDHQWVNHGFAGFYGHQGLAPFVNPEAMRRLSSNAPGRRALRRQVFDALRQHDRDQGSPVPWPWLYGDGMAVPPRTPLQHLELSPTQYRMFQYWADGDFEDDWGTVEPVRELTAVPVAEQPATLDRAALDFCLADAFHPGCEVTWPIRHPSMYQAPFRLRHRPDEDPEPPYGTVLTPQTALSVNGPLYAQAAGDLTRWMAVPWQTDTASCRSGYELALSPRYDPYLPTFWPARVPNHVLTEEDYRIVRDESRPLAERNAAFERRAVWLRGLRGQNVQQLTQMIADWYQLGIVEVREGTAGFPERMQVESTPGIDLTGVGPTDNLVSLHVPQAPDPAFTAAAVNQAVEVGGYTAAEVNAGYFDKLAPYRDQR
;
A
#
# COMPACT_ATOMS: atom_id res chain seq x y z
N MET A 1 19.65 -2.28 -34.41
CA MET A 1 18.77 -2.24 -33.22
C MET A 1 18.45 -3.63 -32.69
N LEU A 2 17.64 -4.48 -33.35
CA LEU A 2 17.39 -5.85 -32.83
C LEU A 2 18.64 -6.74 -32.82
N GLU A 3 19.53 -6.59 -33.81
CA GLU A 3 20.81 -7.33 -33.91
C GLU A 3 21.81 -6.99 -32.80
N GLU A 4 21.58 -5.91 -32.03
CA GLU A 4 22.47 -5.49 -30.93
C GLU A 4 22.06 -6.11 -29.59
N ILE A 5 20.92 -6.81 -29.52
CA ILE A 5 20.37 -7.37 -28.29
C ILE A 5 21.18 -8.60 -27.86
N VAL A 6 21.70 -8.57 -26.63
CA VAL A 6 22.49 -9.67 -26.04
C VAL A 6 21.80 -10.33 -24.85
N ARG A 7 20.81 -9.66 -24.25
CA ARG A 7 19.96 -10.18 -23.16
C ARG A 7 18.60 -9.49 -23.18
N ALA A 8 17.64 -10.07 -22.47
CA ALA A 8 16.34 -9.47 -22.21
C ALA A 8 16.07 -9.34 -20.71
N ALA A 9 15.10 -8.49 -20.32
CA ALA A 9 14.60 -8.43 -18.96
C ALA A 9 13.09 -8.20 -18.95
N VAL A 10 12.41 -8.81 -17.97
CA VAL A 10 11.00 -8.59 -17.69
C VAL A 10 10.81 -7.31 -16.85
N HIS A 11 9.84 -6.48 -17.24
CA HIS A 11 9.44 -5.25 -16.57
C HIS A 11 7.91 -5.14 -16.42
N PRO A 12 7.38 -4.60 -15.31
CA PRO A 12 8.13 -4.13 -14.14
C PRO A 12 8.87 -5.28 -13.41
N ALA A 13 10.00 -4.98 -12.77
CA ALA A 13 10.78 -5.97 -12.02
C ALA A 13 10.00 -6.53 -10.82
N ILE A 14 9.11 -5.72 -10.24
CA ILE A 14 8.08 -6.12 -9.28
C ILE A 14 6.77 -5.52 -9.79
N GLY A 15 5.89 -6.36 -10.35
CA GLY A 15 4.54 -5.97 -10.73
C GLY A 15 3.56 -6.14 -9.58
N VAL A 16 2.53 -5.29 -9.55
CA VAL A 16 1.47 -5.33 -8.55
C VAL A 16 0.13 -5.51 -9.24
N ALA A 17 -0.55 -6.59 -8.89
CA ALA A 17 -1.93 -6.85 -9.25
C ALA A 17 -2.79 -6.70 -7.98
N ARG A 18 -4.09 -6.42 -8.14
CA ARG A 18 -5.01 -6.32 -7.00
C ARG A 18 -6.24 -7.18 -7.21
N ILE A 19 -6.66 -7.83 -6.13
CA ILE A 19 -7.89 -8.61 -6.10
C ILE A 19 -9.11 -7.70 -6.33
N GLY A 20 -10.19 -8.32 -6.83
CA GLY A 20 -11.45 -7.68 -7.15
C GLY A 20 -12.50 -8.76 -7.36
N ASN A 21 -13.72 -8.56 -6.87
CA ASN A 21 -14.77 -9.58 -6.95
C ASN A 21 -15.56 -9.55 -8.26
N SER A 22 -15.21 -8.67 -9.22
CA SER A 22 -15.78 -8.74 -10.56
C SER A 22 -15.28 -10.01 -11.28
N PRO A 23 -16.19 -10.90 -11.72
CA PRO A 23 -15.79 -12.20 -12.28
C PRO A 23 -15.11 -12.06 -13.64
N THR A 24 -15.36 -10.96 -14.38
CA THR A 24 -14.93 -10.83 -15.78
C THR A 24 -14.25 -9.51 -16.10
N GLU A 25 -14.56 -8.42 -15.39
CA GLU A 25 -13.99 -7.11 -15.66
C GLU A 25 -12.70 -6.87 -14.86
N TYR A 26 -11.76 -6.17 -15.49
CA TYR A 26 -10.48 -5.78 -14.93
C TYR A 26 -9.99 -4.50 -15.61
N TYR A 27 -8.99 -3.86 -15.02
CA TYR A 27 -8.25 -2.75 -15.61
C TYR A 27 -6.74 -2.99 -15.47
N LEU A 28 -5.92 -2.19 -16.15
CA LEU A 28 -4.47 -2.33 -16.11
C LEU A 28 -3.87 -1.49 -14.99
N ALA A 29 -2.87 -2.05 -14.31
CA ALA A 29 -2.04 -1.31 -13.37
C ALA A 29 -1.32 -0.13 -14.07
N PRO A 30 -1.01 0.96 -13.35
CA PRO A 30 -0.27 2.10 -13.91
C PRO A 30 1.08 1.69 -14.52
N GLU A 31 1.35 2.17 -15.73
CA GLU A 31 2.65 1.97 -16.42
C GLU A 31 3.51 3.25 -16.47
N VAL A 32 2.99 4.35 -15.95
CA VAL A 32 3.73 5.60 -15.73
C VAL A 32 3.48 6.08 -14.30
N PRO A 33 4.39 6.87 -13.71
CA PRO A 33 4.20 7.40 -12.36
C PRO A 33 2.96 8.30 -12.24
N ASP A 34 2.63 9.09 -13.27
CA ASP A 34 1.58 10.10 -13.20
C ASP A 34 0.51 9.89 -14.29
N PRO A 35 -0.22 8.75 -14.28
CA PRO A 35 -1.24 8.46 -15.29
C PRO A 35 -2.38 9.49 -15.23
N ALA A 36 -3.16 9.58 -16.30
CA ALA A 36 -4.42 10.30 -16.24
C ALA A 36 -5.40 9.55 -15.30
N PRO A 37 -6.25 10.27 -14.56
CA PRO A 37 -7.26 9.61 -13.74
C PRO A 37 -8.33 8.97 -14.64
N GLU A 38 -8.79 7.81 -14.22
CA GLU A 38 -9.93 7.13 -14.84
C GLU A 38 -11.25 7.90 -14.63
N PRO A 39 -12.25 7.71 -15.51
CA PRO A 39 -13.53 8.39 -15.38
C PRO A 39 -14.32 7.91 -14.13
N PRO A 40 -15.27 8.72 -13.65
CA PRO A 40 -16.19 8.33 -12.59
C PRO A 40 -16.88 6.97 -12.81
N GLY A 41 -16.90 6.11 -11.79
CA GLY A 41 -17.53 4.79 -11.82
C GLY A 41 -16.72 3.71 -12.54
N PHE A 42 -15.43 3.96 -12.83
CA PHE A 42 -14.61 3.03 -13.60
C PHE A 42 -14.23 1.75 -12.84
N TYR A 43 -13.97 1.85 -11.53
CA TYR A 43 -13.33 0.78 -10.75
C TYR A 43 -14.31 -0.31 -10.27
N LYS A 44 -15.62 -0.11 -10.43
CA LYS A 44 -16.65 -1.11 -10.15
C LYS A 44 -17.40 -1.47 -11.43
N ASP A 45 -17.82 -2.73 -11.55
CA ASP A 45 -18.71 -3.15 -12.63
C ASP A 45 -20.17 -2.73 -12.38
N ALA A 46 -21.03 -3.01 -13.35
CA ALA A 46 -22.45 -2.63 -13.30
C ALA A 46 -23.23 -3.28 -12.14
N THR A 47 -22.69 -4.33 -11.50
CA THR A 47 -23.28 -4.98 -10.33
C THR A 47 -22.75 -4.42 -9.01
N GLY A 48 -21.77 -3.52 -9.06
CA GLY A 48 -21.10 -2.94 -7.89
C GLY A 48 -19.92 -3.77 -7.38
N ALA A 49 -19.49 -4.81 -8.12
CA ALA A 49 -18.30 -5.57 -7.79
C ALA A 49 -17.04 -4.79 -8.20
N ILE A 50 -15.99 -4.86 -7.39
CA ILE A 50 -14.70 -4.22 -7.66
C ILE A 50 -13.98 -4.98 -8.78
N LYS A 51 -13.54 -4.25 -9.81
CA LYS A 51 -12.74 -4.80 -10.91
C LYS A 51 -11.35 -5.17 -10.41
N ARG A 52 -10.79 -6.26 -10.93
CA ARG A 52 -9.39 -6.64 -10.64
C ARG A 52 -8.43 -5.64 -11.31
N GLU A 53 -7.32 -5.33 -10.64
CA GLU A 53 -6.20 -4.62 -11.25
C GLU A 53 -5.19 -5.65 -11.78
N ALA A 54 -4.93 -5.63 -13.09
CA ALA A 54 -4.04 -6.57 -13.76
C ALA A 54 -2.64 -5.97 -13.91
N ALA A 55 -1.63 -6.68 -13.41
CA ALA A 55 -0.23 -6.32 -13.67
C ALA A 55 0.14 -6.73 -15.10
N ARG A 56 0.50 -5.76 -15.95
CA ARG A 56 1.02 -6.02 -17.29
C ARG A 56 2.55 -6.10 -17.28
N PHE A 57 3.08 -7.21 -17.77
CA PHE A 57 4.51 -7.44 -17.92
C PHE A 57 4.94 -7.37 -19.38
N ARG A 58 6.07 -6.71 -19.60
CA ARG A 58 6.72 -6.47 -20.89
C ARG A 58 8.14 -7.03 -20.85
N ILE A 59 8.72 -7.28 -22.03
CA ILE A 59 10.11 -7.71 -22.15
C ILE A 59 10.85 -6.64 -22.94
N TYR A 60 12.02 -6.21 -22.45
CA TYR A 60 12.91 -5.32 -23.18
C TYR A 60 14.21 -6.04 -23.51
N GLY A 61 14.67 -5.86 -24.75
CA GLY A 61 15.98 -6.30 -25.20
C GLY A 61 17.04 -5.25 -24.92
N TYR A 62 18.20 -5.69 -24.41
CA TYR A 62 19.31 -4.84 -24.01
C TYR A 62 20.54 -5.10 -24.85
N ASN A 63 21.23 -4.02 -25.22
CA ASN A 63 22.54 -4.12 -25.87
C ASN A 63 23.66 -4.43 -24.86
N ALA A 64 24.88 -4.63 -25.36
CA ALA A 64 26.06 -4.91 -24.53
C ALA A 64 26.45 -3.78 -23.56
N ARG A 65 25.93 -2.55 -23.74
CA ARG A 65 26.10 -1.43 -22.81
C ARG A 65 25.05 -1.41 -21.69
N GLY A 66 24.08 -2.31 -21.73
CA GLY A 66 22.98 -2.37 -20.76
C GLY A 66 21.86 -1.37 -21.01
N GLU A 67 21.78 -0.80 -22.22
CA GLU A 67 20.69 0.10 -22.62
C GLU A 67 19.56 -0.72 -23.25
N ALA A 68 18.31 -0.42 -22.88
CA ALA A 68 17.16 -1.00 -23.56
C ALA A 68 17.04 -0.40 -24.97
N VAL A 69 16.98 -1.25 -26.00
CA VAL A 69 16.96 -0.83 -27.41
C VAL A 69 15.65 -1.15 -28.13
N ALA A 70 14.86 -2.10 -27.61
CA ALA A 70 13.55 -2.45 -28.14
C ALA A 70 12.69 -3.15 -27.09
N GLU A 71 11.37 -2.96 -27.15
CA GLU A 71 10.42 -3.89 -26.56
C GLU A 71 10.34 -5.16 -27.43
N LEU A 72 10.42 -6.32 -26.79
CA LEU A 72 10.23 -7.62 -27.42
C LEU A 72 8.76 -8.03 -27.26
N THR A 73 8.12 -8.30 -28.38
CA THR A 73 6.71 -8.66 -28.48
C THR A 73 6.56 -9.85 -29.43
N ALA A 74 5.35 -10.39 -29.55
CA ALA A 74 5.06 -11.43 -30.52
C ALA A 74 5.33 -11.02 -31.98
N ASP A 75 5.50 -9.71 -32.27
CA ASP A 75 5.83 -9.22 -33.62
C ASP A 75 7.30 -9.44 -34.01
N ASN A 76 8.20 -9.59 -33.02
CA ASN A 76 9.64 -9.65 -33.27
C ASN A 76 10.39 -10.75 -32.52
N ALA A 77 9.73 -11.44 -31.57
CA ALA A 77 10.32 -12.53 -30.80
C ALA A 77 9.28 -13.63 -30.49
N GLU A 78 9.76 -14.86 -30.32
CA GLU A 78 8.95 -15.93 -29.72
C GLU A 78 9.05 -15.82 -28.19
N ILE A 79 7.90 -15.72 -27.52
CA ILE A 79 7.83 -15.47 -26.07
C ILE A 79 6.96 -16.54 -25.40
N GLY A 80 7.51 -17.19 -24.37
CA GLY A 80 6.76 -18.02 -23.44
C GLY A 80 6.86 -17.47 -22.03
N TRP A 81 5.74 -17.25 -21.37
CA TRP A 81 5.65 -16.74 -19.99
C TRP A 81 5.38 -17.88 -19.02
N THR A 82 6.03 -17.85 -17.86
CA THR A 82 5.73 -18.77 -16.75
C THR A 82 5.64 -18.00 -15.43
N VAL A 83 4.53 -18.17 -14.72
CA VAL A 83 4.30 -17.58 -13.39
C VAL A 83 4.07 -18.69 -12.36
N ARG A 84 4.70 -18.56 -11.19
CA ARG A 84 4.37 -19.37 -10.00
C ARG A 84 3.81 -18.43 -8.94
N LEU A 85 2.58 -18.66 -8.48
CA LEU A 85 1.99 -17.92 -7.35
C LEU A 85 1.84 -18.84 -6.15
N ALA A 86 1.97 -18.29 -4.94
CA ALA A 86 1.57 -18.96 -3.73
C ALA A 86 1.10 -17.98 -2.65
N ASN A 87 0.34 -18.51 -1.70
CA ASN A 87 0.01 -17.84 -0.44
C ASN A 87 0.49 -18.69 0.73
N LYS A 88 1.41 -18.14 1.53
CA LYS A 88 1.99 -18.84 2.68
C LYS A 88 1.58 -18.21 4.02
N LYS A 89 0.62 -17.28 4.05
CA LYS A 89 0.29 -16.51 5.26
C LYS A 89 -0.13 -17.37 6.44
N ALA A 90 -1.01 -18.34 6.21
CA ALA A 90 -1.49 -19.27 7.23
C ALA A 90 -0.39 -20.25 7.69
N ALA A 91 0.60 -20.47 6.83
CA ALA A 91 1.79 -21.27 7.11
C ALA A 91 2.95 -20.44 7.68
N TRP A 92 2.77 -19.15 7.98
CA TRP A 92 3.87 -18.33 8.48
C TRP A 92 3.75 -18.02 9.97
N TYR A 93 4.70 -17.24 10.47
CA TYR A 93 4.69 -16.73 11.83
C TYR A 93 3.67 -15.60 11.98
N GLN A 94 3.21 -15.42 13.21
CA GLN A 94 2.39 -14.30 13.60
C GLN A 94 3.14 -12.99 13.35
N PHE A 95 2.42 -11.98 12.88
CA PHE A 95 2.94 -10.62 12.83
C PHE A 95 2.70 -9.93 14.17
N GLN A 96 3.74 -9.42 14.80
CA GLN A 96 3.65 -8.67 16.07
C GLN A 96 4.15 -7.24 15.87
N LEU A 97 5.39 -7.11 15.41
CA LEU A 97 6.04 -5.90 14.93
C LEU A 97 6.98 -6.30 13.78
N ALA A 98 7.46 -5.31 13.03
CA ALA A 98 8.59 -5.52 12.13
C ALA A 98 9.79 -6.10 12.92
N LEU A 99 10.44 -7.15 12.43
CA LEU A 99 11.48 -7.85 13.21
C LEU A 99 12.87 -7.22 13.08
N ASP A 100 13.00 -6.19 12.25
CA ASP A 100 14.24 -5.46 11.97
C ASP A 100 14.36 -4.14 12.73
N ILE A 101 13.37 -3.78 13.56
CA ILE A 101 13.44 -2.63 14.45
C ILE A 101 13.85 -3.04 15.89
N PRO A 102 14.50 -2.16 16.66
CA PRO A 102 14.88 -2.44 18.05
C PRO A 102 13.73 -2.89 18.95
N ASP A 103 12.53 -2.33 18.71
CA ASP A 103 11.30 -2.61 19.47
C ASP A 103 10.87 -4.09 19.42
N ALA A 104 11.26 -4.81 18.35
CA ALA A 104 10.96 -6.23 18.19
C ALA A 104 11.50 -7.09 19.34
N ALA A 105 12.59 -6.68 20.00
CA ALA A 105 13.14 -7.36 21.16
C ALA A 105 12.17 -7.39 22.36
N GLN A 106 11.22 -6.44 22.40
CA GLN A 106 10.22 -6.30 23.46
C GLN A 106 8.82 -6.78 23.02
N ALA A 107 8.67 -7.20 21.76
CA ALA A 107 7.41 -7.68 21.20
C ALA A 107 6.98 -9.03 21.80
N LYS A 108 5.68 -9.31 21.75
CA LYS A 108 5.13 -10.68 21.88
C LYS A 108 5.90 -11.63 20.94
N PRO A 109 6.11 -12.90 21.30
CA PRO A 109 6.79 -13.84 20.42
C PRO A 109 6.03 -14.02 19.10
N SER A 110 6.75 -14.00 17.97
CA SER A 110 6.18 -14.34 16.66
C SER A 110 6.10 -15.86 16.52
N GLU A 111 5.13 -16.48 17.18
CA GLU A 111 4.87 -17.93 17.10
C GLU A 111 4.35 -18.32 15.70
N LEU A 112 4.44 -19.59 15.32
CA LEU A 112 3.74 -20.09 14.13
C LEU A 112 2.23 -19.82 14.23
N ARG A 113 1.63 -19.27 13.17
CA ARG A 113 0.18 -19.36 12.96
C ARG A 113 -0.20 -20.82 12.76
N ASN A 114 -1.42 -21.18 13.15
CA ASN A 114 -1.95 -22.54 13.07
C ASN A 114 -1.04 -23.56 13.76
N LYS A 115 -0.57 -23.26 14.98
CA LYS A 115 0.41 -24.09 15.70
C LYS A 115 -0.05 -25.51 16.02
N ASP A 116 -1.35 -25.75 15.96
CA ASP A 116 -1.94 -27.09 16.14
C ASP A 116 -1.67 -28.03 14.95
N PHE A 117 -1.29 -27.48 13.79
CA PHE A 117 -0.80 -28.27 12.65
C PHE A 117 0.69 -28.57 12.88
N THR A 118 1.06 -29.85 12.89
CA THR A 118 2.43 -30.29 13.17
C THR A 118 2.92 -31.27 12.09
N GLY A 119 4.24 -31.46 12.01
CA GLY A 119 4.88 -32.38 11.06
C GLY A 119 4.46 -32.10 9.61
N GLU A 120 4.19 -33.15 8.84
CA GLU A 120 3.83 -33.01 7.42
C GLU A 120 2.52 -32.23 7.19
N ARG A 121 1.57 -32.23 8.14
CA ARG A 121 0.28 -31.53 7.98
C ARG A 121 0.43 -30.02 7.84
N ARG A 122 1.57 -29.46 8.24
CA ARG A 122 1.91 -28.05 8.03
C ARG A 122 1.91 -27.65 6.55
N ARG A 123 2.20 -28.59 5.63
CA ARG A 123 2.18 -28.32 4.18
C ARG A 123 0.79 -27.94 3.68
N ASP A 124 -0.26 -28.40 4.36
CA ASP A 124 -1.65 -28.16 3.98
C ASP A 124 -2.10 -26.71 4.25
N LEU A 125 -1.26 -25.89 4.89
CA LEU A 125 -1.55 -24.50 5.22
C LEU A 125 -1.08 -23.51 4.16
N ALA A 126 -0.13 -23.90 3.29
CA ALA A 126 0.32 -23.07 2.19
C ALA A 126 -0.50 -23.40 0.95
N ILE A 127 -1.01 -22.37 0.27
CA ILE A 127 -1.71 -22.49 -1.00
C ILE A 127 -0.68 -22.36 -2.11
N THR A 128 -0.31 -23.48 -2.73
CA THR A 128 0.73 -23.56 -3.76
C THR A 128 0.18 -24.23 -5.02
N PRO A 129 -0.59 -23.51 -5.86
CA PRO A 129 -1.05 -24.05 -7.14
C PRO A 129 0.11 -24.37 -8.08
N ASP A 130 -0.18 -25.13 -9.13
CA ASP A 130 0.79 -25.44 -10.18
C ASP A 130 1.22 -24.16 -10.94
N PRO A 131 2.48 -24.08 -11.38
CA PRO A 131 2.94 -23.04 -12.30
C PRO A 131 2.07 -22.97 -13.57
N VAL A 132 1.75 -21.76 -14.02
CA VAL A 132 1.01 -21.54 -15.27
C VAL A 132 1.96 -21.04 -16.35
N THR A 133 1.85 -21.60 -17.55
CA THR A 133 2.63 -21.18 -18.73
C THR A 133 1.69 -20.77 -19.87
N VAL A 134 1.92 -19.61 -20.46
CA VAL A 134 1.15 -19.07 -21.60
C VAL A 134 2.08 -18.47 -22.65
N SER A 135 1.65 -18.51 -23.92
CA SER A 135 2.41 -17.95 -25.06
C SER A 135 1.47 -17.58 -26.19
N GLY A 136 1.85 -16.61 -27.02
CA GLY A 136 1.03 -16.13 -28.14
C GLY A 136 0.22 -14.88 -27.80
N ARG A 137 -0.58 -14.43 -28.77
CA ARG A 137 -1.43 -13.23 -28.66
C ARG A 137 -2.81 -13.59 -28.15
N ASP A 138 -3.42 -12.68 -27.40
CA ASP A 138 -4.82 -12.74 -26.97
C ASP A 138 -5.20 -14.07 -26.30
N VAL A 139 -4.27 -14.65 -25.53
CA VAL A 139 -4.53 -15.88 -24.77
C VAL A 139 -5.53 -15.54 -23.67
N PRO A 140 -6.69 -16.23 -23.62
CA PRO A 140 -7.71 -15.98 -22.62
C PRO A 140 -7.28 -16.47 -21.23
N GLY A 141 -8.11 -16.19 -20.23
CA GLY A 141 -7.87 -16.54 -18.81
C GLY A 141 -7.46 -17.99 -18.62
N THR A 142 -6.21 -18.20 -18.21
CA THR A 142 -5.63 -19.50 -17.86
C THR A 142 -5.41 -19.55 -16.34
N PRO A 143 -6.23 -20.32 -15.59
CA PRO A 143 -6.24 -20.25 -14.12
C PRO A 143 -5.09 -21.02 -13.47
N PHE A 144 -4.71 -20.58 -12.27
CA PHE A 144 -3.84 -21.36 -11.38
C PHE A 144 -4.62 -22.54 -10.80
N ARG A 145 -4.21 -23.78 -11.13
CA ARG A 145 -4.91 -25.00 -10.72
C ARG A 145 -4.26 -25.63 -9.49
N ASN A 146 -5.03 -26.45 -8.78
CA ASN A 146 -4.55 -27.29 -7.66
C ASN A 146 -4.08 -26.49 -6.42
N GLY A 147 -4.41 -25.21 -6.31
CA GLY A 147 -4.26 -24.45 -5.07
C GLY A 147 -5.28 -24.90 -4.04
N SER A 148 -4.83 -25.27 -2.84
CA SER A 148 -5.75 -25.64 -1.75
C SER A 148 -5.24 -25.23 -0.37
N PHE A 149 -6.17 -24.98 0.54
CA PHE A 149 -5.94 -24.77 1.96
C PHE A 149 -6.71 -25.82 2.76
N VAL A 150 -5.99 -26.71 3.45
CA VAL A 150 -6.55 -27.83 4.24
C VAL A 150 -7.58 -28.63 3.43
N GLY A 151 -7.23 -28.93 2.16
CA GLY A 151 -8.06 -29.69 1.23
C GLY A 151 -9.20 -28.91 0.56
N ARG A 152 -9.42 -27.64 0.89
CA ARG A 152 -10.39 -26.76 0.22
C ARG A 152 -9.72 -26.03 -0.94
N GLN A 153 -10.33 -26.04 -2.12
CA GLN A 153 -9.79 -25.35 -3.29
C GLN A 153 -9.77 -23.83 -3.08
N VAL A 154 -8.69 -23.19 -3.50
CA VAL A 154 -8.52 -21.73 -3.46
C VAL A 154 -7.99 -21.27 -4.81
N ASP A 155 -8.69 -20.33 -5.43
CA ASP A 155 -8.29 -19.72 -6.70
C ASP A 155 -7.38 -18.51 -6.41
N LEU A 156 -6.14 -18.55 -6.92
CA LEU A 156 -5.18 -17.43 -6.79
C LEU A 156 -5.18 -16.51 -8.03
N GLY A 157 -6.05 -16.76 -9.01
CA GLY A 157 -6.24 -15.93 -10.19
C GLY A 157 -5.88 -16.62 -11.50
N GLU A 158 -5.47 -15.83 -12.49
CA GLU A 158 -5.25 -16.32 -13.87
C GLU A 158 -4.22 -15.49 -14.64
N LEU A 159 -3.68 -16.10 -15.70
CA LEU A 159 -2.83 -15.43 -16.69
C LEU A 159 -3.59 -15.19 -17.98
N ARG A 160 -3.29 -14.07 -18.65
CA ARG A 160 -3.72 -13.76 -20.02
C ARG A 160 -2.54 -13.21 -20.82
N THR A 161 -2.69 -13.12 -22.14
CA THR A 161 -1.83 -12.27 -22.96
C THR A 161 -2.63 -11.24 -23.74
N ASP A 162 -2.04 -10.06 -23.97
CA ASP A 162 -2.63 -9.05 -24.86
C ASP A 162 -2.33 -9.32 -26.33
N GLY A 163 -2.84 -8.46 -27.22
CA GLY A 163 -2.63 -8.58 -28.66
C GLY A 163 -1.17 -8.44 -29.12
N ALA A 164 -0.26 -7.97 -28.25
CA ALA A 164 1.19 -7.94 -28.51
C ALA A 164 1.94 -9.13 -27.88
N GLY A 165 1.24 -10.03 -27.20
CA GLY A 165 1.83 -11.15 -26.46
C GLY A 165 2.44 -10.75 -25.10
N ARG A 166 2.09 -9.57 -24.57
CA ARG A 166 2.48 -9.16 -23.21
C ARG A 166 1.68 -9.95 -22.19
N LEU A 167 2.29 -10.28 -21.07
CA LEU A 167 1.62 -11.02 -20.00
C LEU A 167 0.74 -10.08 -19.18
N LEU A 168 -0.46 -10.56 -18.83
CA LEU A 168 -1.33 -9.96 -17.82
C LEU A 168 -1.48 -10.98 -16.68
N VAL A 169 -1.17 -10.56 -15.46
CA VAL A 169 -1.43 -11.36 -14.25
C VAL A 169 -2.62 -10.75 -13.51
N LEU A 170 -3.67 -11.53 -13.31
CA LEU A 170 -4.84 -11.18 -12.52
C LEU A 170 -4.85 -12.01 -11.24
N GLY A 171 -5.11 -11.37 -10.11
CA GLY A 171 -5.25 -12.05 -8.81
C GLY A 171 -6.58 -12.77 -8.61
N GLY A 172 -6.78 -13.27 -7.40
CA GLY A 172 -8.03 -13.86 -6.92
C GLY A 172 -9.21 -12.88 -6.86
N LEU A 173 -10.34 -13.38 -6.34
CA LEU A 173 -11.63 -12.69 -6.30
C LEU A 173 -11.93 -12.03 -4.95
N GLY A 174 -10.95 -12.00 -4.04
CA GLY A 174 -11.05 -11.45 -2.69
C GLY A 174 -11.78 -12.36 -1.72
N VAL A 175 -11.71 -13.68 -1.93
CA VAL A 175 -12.33 -14.70 -1.08
C VAL A 175 -11.42 -15.03 0.09
N SER A 176 -11.95 -14.84 1.30
CA SER A 176 -11.31 -15.25 2.55
C SER A 176 -12.24 -16.17 3.32
N ALA A 177 -11.72 -17.26 3.87
CA ALA A 177 -12.53 -18.23 4.59
C ALA A 177 -11.76 -18.93 5.71
N SER A 178 -12.52 -19.44 6.67
CA SER A 178 -12.05 -20.35 7.71
C SER A 178 -12.31 -21.80 7.32
N TRP A 179 -11.32 -22.68 7.51
CA TRP A 179 -11.49 -24.10 7.14
C TRP A 179 -12.41 -24.87 8.11
N ASP A 180 -12.59 -24.39 9.34
CA ASP A 180 -13.42 -25.02 10.38
C ASP A 180 -14.52 -24.10 10.93
N GLY A 181 -14.69 -22.91 10.36
CA GLY A 181 -15.72 -21.95 10.74
C GLY A 181 -15.40 -21.13 11.98
N ARG A 182 -14.18 -21.21 12.53
CA ARG A 182 -13.78 -20.36 13.66
C ARG A 182 -13.80 -18.87 13.29
N PRO A 183 -14.24 -17.97 14.18
CA PRO A 183 -14.29 -16.53 13.92
C PRO A 183 -12.88 -15.91 13.88
N VAL A 184 -12.77 -14.71 13.31
CA VAL A 184 -11.58 -13.86 13.47
C VAL A 184 -11.55 -13.24 14.86
N THR A 185 -10.35 -12.98 15.37
CA THR A 185 -10.13 -12.45 16.72
C THR A 185 -9.16 -11.27 16.74
N THR A 186 -8.26 -11.16 15.76
CA THR A 186 -7.26 -10.10 15.67
C THR A 186 -7.18 -9.51 14.27
N PHE A 187 -6.46 -8.40 14.12
CA PHE A 187 -6.27 -7.72 12.83
C PHE A 187 -5.35 -8.47 11.85
N ALA A 188 -4.49 -9.38 12.34
CA ALA A 188 -3.46 -10.00 11.51
C ALA A 188 -3.32 -11.51 11.67
N ASN A 189 -3.57 -12.04 12.87
CA ASN A 189 -3.22 -13.40 13.25
C ASN A 189 -4.48 -14.18 13.59
N ASN A 190 -5.14 -14.71 12.57
CA ASN A 190 -6.34 -15.53 12.73
C ASN A 190 -6.03 -16.96 12.29
N ASP A 191 -5.76 -17.83 13.26
CA ASP A 191 -5.64 -19.26 13.00
C ASP A 191 -6.92 -19.77 12.31
N GLY A 192 -6.80 -20.82 11.51
CA GLY A 192 -7.88 -21.43 10.74
C GLY A 192 -8.28 -20.68 9.47
N TRP A 193 -7.75 -19.48 9.23
CA TRP A 193 -8.11 -18.66 8.07
C TRP A 193 -7.10 -18.72 6.93
N HIS A 194 -7.59 -18.49 5.72
CA HIS A 194 -6.83 -18.17 4.53
C HIS A 194 -7.47 -16.99 3.77
N ASP A 195 -6.74 -16.47 2.79
CA ASP A 195 -7.25 -15.57 1.76
C ASP A 195 -6.66 -15.97 0.39
N ASP A 196 -7.01 -15.23 -0.66
CA ASP A 196 -6.62 -15.49 -2.06
C ASP A 196 -5.66 -14.44 -2.63
N THR A 197 -4.97 -13.70 -1.76
CA THR A 197 -3.79 -12.91 -2.14
C THR A 197 -2.58 -13.83 -2.35
N GLY A 198 -1.45 -13.30 -2.79
CA GLY A 198 -0.23 -14.10 -2.92
C GLY A 198 0.86 -13.37 -3.70
N ASP A 199 1.96 -14.05 -3.95
CA ASP A 199 3.05 -13.50 -4.75
C ASP A 199 3.89 -14.60 -5.37
N GLY A 200 4.73 -14.25 -6.35
CA GLY A 200 5.76 -15.16 -6.82
C GLY A 200 6.45 -14.76 -8.12
N PRO A 201 7.36 -15.61 -8.61
CA PRO A 201 8.23 -15.29 -9.74
C PRO A 201 7.47 -15.25 -11.07
N VAL A 202 7.83 -14.25 -11.89
CA VAL A 202 7.45 -14.11 -13.30
C VAL A 202 8.71 -14.31 -14.15
N THR A 203 8.68 -15.33 -15.00
CA THR A 203 9.81 -15.71 -15.86
C THR A 203 9.37 -15.77 -17.31
N ALA A 204 10.31 -15.60 -18.24
CA ALA A 204 10.04 -15.74 -19.66
C ALA A 204 11.16 -16.49 -20.39
N THR A 205 10.76 -17.21 -21.44
CA THR A 205 11.66 -17.69 -22.48
C THR A 205 11.50 -16.81 -23.70
N VAL A 206 12.62 -16.40 -24.30
CA VAL A 206 12.64 -15.48 -25.44
C VAL A 206 13.58 -16.02 -26.50
N THR A 207 13.07 -16.19 -27.72
CA THR A 207 13.87 -16.49 -28.91
C THR A 207 13.77 -15.33 -29.89
N LEU A 208 14.90 -14.72 -30.24
CA LEU A 208 15.01 -13.61 -31.19
C LEU A 208 15.84 -14.08 -32.39
N GLY A 209 15.23 -14.13 -33.58
CA GLY A 209 15.92 -14.57 -34.81
C GLY A 209 16.53 -15.97 -34.71
N GLY A 210 15.89 -16.89 -33.98
CA GLY A 210 16.39 -18.25 -33.73
C GLY A 210 17.37 -18.38 -32.56
N TRP A 211 17.76 -17.27 -31.91
CA TRP A 211 18.68 -17.26 -30.77
C TRP A 211 17.92 -17.12 -29.46
N ARG A 212 18.13 -18.06 -28.54
CA ARG A 212 17.56 -17.97 -27.18
C ARG A 212 18.33 -16.96 -26.34
N LEU A 213 17.64 -15.93 -25.88
CA LEU A 213 18.22 -14.89 -25.04
C LEU A 213 18.25 -15.31 -23.56
N PRO A 214 19.28 -14.91 -22.78
CA PRO A 214 19.17 -14.87 -21.32
C PRO A 214 18.17 -13.79 -20.92
N VAL A 215 17.28 -14.11 -19.96
CA VAL A 215 16.21 -13.22 -19.52
C VAL A 215 16.28 -12.99 -18.02
N ASP A 216 16.45 -11.73 -17.61
CA ASP A 216 16.34 -11.35 -16.20
C ASP A 216 14.87 -11.40 -15.76
N PRO A 217 14.52 -12.15 -14.71
CA PRO A 217 13.13 -12.37 -14.33
C PRO A 217 12.56 -11.18 -13.55
N ALA A 218 11.27 -11.26 -13.24
CA ALA A 218 10.53 -10.34 -12.42
C ALA A 218 9.73 -11.08 -11.34
N TRP A 219 8.98 -10.34 -10.54
CA TRP A 219 8.08 -10.85 -9.52
C TRP A 219 6.71 -10.19 -9.65
N VAL A 220 5.67 -10.88 -9.19
CA VAL A 220 4.33 -10.29 -9.05
C VAL A 220 3.86 -10.40 -7.60
N VAL A 221 3.24 -9.33 -7.09
CA VAL A 221 2.51 -9.30 -5.82
C VAL A 221 1.03 -9.10 -6.14
N VAL A 222 0.17 -9.96 -5.59
CA VAL A 222 -1.29 -9.83 -5.62
C VAL A 222 -1.74 -9.26 -4.28
N ALA A 223 -2.10 -7.99 -4.28
CA ALA A 223 -2.43 -7.20 -3.10
C ALA A 223 -3.95 -7.02 -2.90
N PRO A 224 -4.39 -6.52 -1.73
CA PRO A 224 -5.73 -5.97 -1.53
C PRO A 224 -6.11 -4.86 -2.54
N PRO A 225 -7.42 -4.56 -2.68
CA PRO A 225 -7.88 -3.46 -3.53
C PRO A 225 -7.28 -2.10 -3.13
N ASP A 226 -7.20 -1.19 -4.10
CA ASP A 226 -6.91 0.23 -3.84
C ASP A 226 -8.23 1.01 -3.81
N TYR A 227 -8.60 1.52 -2.62
CA TYR A 227 -9.84 2.30 -2.45
C TYR A 227 -9.64 3.79 -2.72
N ALA A 228 -8.44 4.24 -3.10
CA ALA A 228 -8.19 5.58 -3.58
C ALA A 228 -7.10 5.58 -4.68
N PRO A 229 -7.37 5.02 -5.89
CA PRO A 229 -6.35 4.76 -6.91
C PRO A 229 -5.56 5.98 -7.40
N ALA A 230 -6.11 7.19 -7.23
CA ALA A 230 -5.42 8.44 -7.58
C ALA A 230 -4.45 8.94 -6.49
N GLN A 231 -4.49 8.36 -5.29
CA GLN A 231 -3.65 8.74 -4.17
C GLN A 231 -2.32 7.99 -4.18
N LYS A 232 -1.27 8.63 -3.67
CA LYS A 232 0.02 8.00 -3.38
C LYS A 232 0.35 8.28 -1.92
N GLY A 233 0.86 7.28 -1.19
CA GLY A 233 1.37 7.47 0.17
C GLY A 233 2.47 8.53 0.20
N VAL A 234 2.61 9.24 1.32
CA VAL A 234 3.67 10.26 1.48
C VAL A 234 5.05 9.68 1.16
N ARG A 235 5.30 8.45 1.60
CA ARG A 235 6.38 7.59 1.11
C ARG A 235 5.80 6.39 0.37
N THR A 236 6.29 6.15 -0.82
CA THR A 236 5.89 5.01 -1.65
C THR A 236 6.88 3.86 -1.50
N LEU A 237 6.49 2.66 -1.96
CA LEU A 237 7.42 1.53 -2.02
C LEU A 237 8.62 1.82 -2.94
N TYR A 238 8.43 2.65 -3.98
CA TYR A 238 9.54 3.13 -4.80
C TYR A 238 10.51 3.99 -3.99
N ASP A 239 10.03 4.95 -3.20
CA ASP A 239 10.88 5.82 -2.37
C ASP A 239 11.71 5.01 -1.38
N LEU A 240 11.11 3.97 -0.77
CA LEU A 240 11.79 3.06 0.13
C LEU A 240 12.91 2.29 -0.56
N LEU A 241 12.62 1.66 -1.71
CA LEU A 241 13.64 0.88 -2.42
C LEU A 241 14.72 1.75 -3.04
N TYR A 242 14.37 2.94 -3.52
CA TYR A 242 15.36 3.91 -3.97
C TYR A 242 16.33 4.28 -2.83
N ASP A 243 15.83 4.53 -1.62
CA ASP A 243 16.67 4.77 -0.44
C ASP A 243 17.58 3.57 -0.11
N VAL A 244 17.05 2.34 -0.13
CA VAL A 244 17.84 1.11 0.09
C VAL A 244 18.99 1.01 -0.91
N PHE A 245 18.72 1.23 -2.20
CA PHE A 245 19.76 1.08 -3.23
C PHE A 245 20.74 2.24 -3.28
N VAL A 246 20.33 3.46 -2.90
CA VAL A 246 21.26 4.57 -2.65
C VAL A 246 22.14 4.27 -1.43
N GLY A 247 21.55 3.78 -0.34
CA GLY A 247 22.27 3.42 0.89
C GLY A 247 23.31 2.33 0.71
N THR A 248 23.05 1.37 -0.18
CA THR A 248 24.03 0.32 -0.56
C THR A 248 25.03 0.74 -1.64
N GLY A 249 24.84 1.91 -2.27
CA GLY A 249 25.63 2.38 -3.40
C GLY A 249 25.32 1.68 -4.73
N ALA A 250 24.28 0.85 -4.79
CA ALA A 250 23.81 0.20 -6.02
C ALA A 250 23.10 1.18 -6.98
N LEU A 251 22.54 2.27 -6.44
CA LEU A 251 22.07 3.43 -7.20
C LEU A 251 22.80 4.70 -6.72
N PRO A 252 23.03 5.68 -7.61
CA PRO A 252 23.62 6.95 -7.20
C PRO A 252 22.57 7.82 -6.50
N PHE A 253 23.02 8.55 -5.47
CA PHE A 253 22.32 9.77 -5.04
C PHE A 253 22.27 10.75 -6.22
N PRO A 254 21.18 11.53 -6.43
CA PRO A 254 21.10 12.41 -7.58
C PRO A 254 22.26 13.41 -7.60
N ALA A 255 22.88 13.59 -8.77
CA ALA A 255 23.99 14.53 -8.94
C ALA A 255 23.59 15.97 -8.56
N LYS A 256 22.32 16.32 -8.76
CA LYS A 256 21.70 17.55 -8.28
C LYS A 256 20.24 17.29 -7.92
N VAL A 257 19.78 17.88 -6.82
CA VAL A 257 18.39 17.75 -6.39
C VAL A 257 17.51 18.59 -7.32
N SER A 258 16.59 17.97 -8.04
CA SER A 258 15.45 18.65 -8.71
C SER A 258 14.30 18.88 -7.74
N PHE A 259 13.72 20.10 -7.74
CA PHE A 259 12.52 20.38 -6.96
C PHE A 259 11.34 19.53 -7.46
N SER A 260 11.12 19.51 -8.77
CA SER A 260 9.98 18.83 -9.40
C SER A 260 10.02 17.31 -9.23
N ARG A 261 11.22 16.71 -9.25
CA ARG A 261 11.38 15.25 -9.18
C ARG A 261 11.52 14.71 -7.76
N HIS A 262 12.10 15.48 -6.83
CA HIS A 262 12.48 14.97 -5.51
C HIS A 262 11.77 15.64 -4.33
N ILE A 263 11.33 16.90 -4.45
CA ILE A 263 10.75 17.66 -3.33
C ILE A 263 9.23 17.80 -3.49
N ALA A 264 8.80 18.31 -4.64
CA ALA A 264 7.39 18.56 -4.92
C ALA A 264 6.51 17.32 -4.74
N PRO A 265 6.89 16.10 -5.19
CA PRO A 265 6.03 14.94 -5.04
C PRO A 265 5.68 14.63 -3.58
N VAL A 266 6.64 14.78 -2.65
CA VAL A 266 6.38 14.54 -1.21
C VAL A 266 5.44 15.59 -0.62
N LEU A 267 5.64 16.88 -0.97
CA LEU A 267 4.77 17.97 -0.54
C LEU A 267 3.34 17.83 -1.11
N GLU A 268 3.23 17.43 -2.38
CA GLU A 268 1.95 17.18 -3.04
C GLU A 268 1.22 15.99 -2.43
N ARG A 269 1.92 14.89 -2.09
CA ARG A 269 1.32 13.74 -1.41
C ARG A 269 0.78 14.11 -0.02
N LEU A 270 1.50 14.95 0.74
CA LEU A 270 0.98 15.52 2.00
C LEU A 270 -0.31 16.32 1.76
N ARG A 271 -0.32 17.16 0.72
CA ARG A 271 -1.51 17.94 0.34
C ARG A 271 -2.68 17.07 -0.11
N ASP A 272 -2.41 16.05 -0.91
CA ASP A 272 -3.44 15.25 -1.58
C ASP A 272 -4.11 14.26 -0.61
N HIS A 273 -3.47 13.93 0.52
CA HIS A 273 -4.11 13.21 1.62
C HIS A 273 -5.33 13.93 2.21
N GLN A 274 -5.58 15.21 1.87
CA GLN A 274 -6.82 15.92 2.21
C GLN A 274 -8.10 15.18 1.74
N TRP A 275 -7.97 14.36 0.70
CA TRP A 275 -9.11 13.66 0.12
C TRP A 275 -9.47 12.36 0.83
N VAL A 276 -8.58 11.87 1.70
CA VAL A 276 -8.69 10.56 2.35
C VAL A 276 -8.52 10.62 3.86
N ASN A 277 -8.13 11.78 4.42
CA ASN A 277 -8.06 12.00 5.86
C ASN A 277 -8.43 13.45 6.22
N HIS A 278 -9.32 13.61 7.20
CA HIS A 278 -9.87 14.91 7.57
C HIS A 278 -8.85 15.83 8.26
N GLY A 279 -7.91 15.29 9.06
CA GLY A 279 -6.86 16.10 9.68
C GLY A 279 -5.90 16.68 8.65
N PHE A 280 -5.55 15.90 7.62
CA PHE A 280 -4.83 16.42 6.45
C PHE A 280 -5.67 17.48 5.71
N ALA A 281 -6.98 17.29 5.58
CA ALA A 281 -7.86 18.28 4.94
C ALA A 281 -7.90 19.62 5.68
N GLY A 282 -7.98 19.60 7.01
CA GLY A 282 -8.03 20.83 7.82
C GLY A 282 -6.77 21.69 7.70
N PHE A 283 -5.60 21.09 7.52
CA PHE A 283 -4.34 21.85 7.45
C PHE A 283 -3.81 22.05 6.02
N TYR A 284 -3.83 21.00 5.19
CA TYR A 284 -3.29 21.03 3.82
C TYR A 284 -4.36 21.19 2.73
N GLY A 285 -5.64 21.14 3.10
CA GLY A 285 -6.73 21.23 2.14
C GLY A 285 -6.94 22.64 1.57
N HIS A 286 -7.96 22.75 0.73
CA HIS A 286 -8.42 24.04 0.21
C HIS A 286 -8.66 25.04 1.34
N GLN A 287 -8.05 26.23 1.27
CA GLN A 287 -8.06 27.27 2.31
C GLN A 287 -7.39 26.90 3.65
N GLY A 288 -6.66 25.77 3.69
CA GLY A 288 -5.86 25.35 4.84
C GLY A 288 -4.66 26.25 5.10
N LEU A 289 -3.99 26.01 6.23
CA LEU A 289 -2.89 26.83 6.75
C LEU A 289 -1.51 26.45 6.18
N ALA A 290 -1.38 25.32 5.47
CA ALA A 290 -0.09 24.83 5.03
C ALA A 290 0.59 25.74 3.98
N PRO A 291 1.94 25.80 3.95
CA PRO A 291 2.67 26.67 3.04
C PRO A 291 2.74 26.16 1.58
N PHE A 292 2.02 25.09 1.22
CA PHE A 292 2.00 24.48 -0.12
C PHE A 292 0.59 24.04 -0.58
N VAL A 293 -0.45 24.74 -0.11
CA VAL A 293 -1.84 24.46 -0.50
C VAL A 293 -2.20 24.82 -1.95
N ASN A 294 -1.40 25.64 -2.64
CA ASN A 294 -1.71 26.11 -4.00
C ASN A 294 -0.48 26.31 -4.90
N PRO A 295 -0.65 26.47 -6.22
CA PRO A 295 0.46 26.60 -7.17
C PRO A 295 1.38 27.81 -6.96
N GLU A 296 0.88 28.93 -6.43
CA GLU A 296 1.71 30.10 -6.09
C GLU A 296 2.64 29.79 -4.91
N ALA A 297 2.13 29.07 -3.91
CA ALA A 297 2.91 28.64 -2.76
C ALA A 297 4.02 27.65 -3.18
N MET A 298 3.72 26.70 -4.07
CA MET A 298 4.72 25.82 -4.68
C MET A 298 5.80 26.57 -5.45
N ARG A 299 5.44 27.58 -6.27
CA ARG A 299 6.41 28.45 -6.97
C ARG A 299 7.34 29.20 -6.01
N ARG A 300 6.86 29.60 -4.83
CA ARG A 300 7.71 30.23 -3.82
C ARG A 300 8.68 29.26 -3.16
N LEU A 301 8.29 27.99 -3.02
CA LEU A 301 9.11 26.91 -2.45
C LEU A 301 10.13 26.36 -3.45
N SER A 302 9.83 26.39 -4.76
CA SER A 302 10.78 25.99 -5.81
C SER A 302 11.90 27.00 -6.00
N SER A 303 11.69 28.25 -5.63
CA SER A 303 12.72 29.27 -5.83
C SER A 303 13.94 29.06 -4.92
N ASN A 304 15.12 28.91 -5.53
CA ASN A 304 16.40 28.78 -4.81
C ASN A 304 17.00 30.13 -4.37
N ALA A 305 16.34 31.26 -4.67
CA ALA A 305 16.81 32.60 -4.31
C ALA A 305 17.10 32.74 -2.80
N PRO A 306 18.13 33.52 -2.38
CA PRO A 306 18.50 33.66 -0.97
C PRO A 306 17.35 34.14 -0.07
N GLY A 307 16.51 35.04 -0.57
CA GLY A 307 15.34 35.56 0.14
C GLY A 307 14.24 34.50 0.41
N ARG A 308 14.32 33.33 -0.21
CA ARG A 308 13.39 32.20 0.00
C ARG A 308 13.92 31.16 0.98
N ARG A 309 15.19 31.26 1.39
CA ARG A 309 15.83 30.28 2.28
C ARG A 309 15.07 30.07 3.60
N ALA A 310 14.61 31.15 4.24
CA ALA A 310 13.86 31.05 5.50
C ALA A 310 12.55 30.27 5.33
N LEU A 311 11.83 30.47 4.22
CA LEU A 311 10.60 29.75 3.93
C LEU A 311 10.86 28.24 3.76
N ARG A 312 11.89 27.87 2.97
CA ARG A 312 12.26 26.46 2.78
C ARG A 312 12.71 25.81 4.09
N ARG A 313 13.46 26.53 4.93
CA ARG A 313 13.87 26.05 6.26
C ARG A 313 12.69 25.80 7.19
N GLN A 314 11.66 26.65 7.21
CA GLN A 314 10.48 26.41 8.05
C GLN A 314 9.76 25.11 7.69
N VAL A 315 9.67 24.79 6.39
CA VAL A 315 9.09 23.52 5.93
C VAL A 315 10.00 22.34 6.26
N PHE A 316 11.31 22.48 6.07
CA PHE A 316 12.29 21.46 6.41
C PHE A 316 12.30 21.13 7.91
N ASP A 317 12.28 22.16 8.76
CA ASP A 317 12.29 22.03 10.21
C ASP A 317 11.00 21.37 10.74
N ALA A 318 9.88 21.45 9.99
CA ALA A 318 8.63 20.76 10.32
C ALA A 318 8.67 19.24 10.04
N LEU A 319 9.63 18.76 9.24
CA LEU A 319 9.83 17.32 9.01
C LEU A 319 10.40 16.68 10.27
N ARG A 320 9.88 15.50 10.61
CA ARG A 320 10.28 14.73 11.78
C ARG A 320 11.74 14.33 11.74
N GLN A 321 12.37 14.35 12.91
CA GLN A 321 13.62 13.64 13.23
C GLN A 321 13.47 12.98 14.59
N HIS A 322 13.62 11.65 14.68
CA HIS A 322 13.42 10.91 15.92
C HIS A 322 14.28 11.42 17.08
N ASP A 323 15.55 11.76 16.83
CA ASP A 323 16.46 12.28 17.86
C ASP A 323 16.02 13.63 18.43
N ARG A 324 15.40 14.47 17.59
CA ARG A 324 14.91 15.82 17.97
C ARG A 324 13.52 15.75 18.61
N ASP A 325 12.61 15.01 18.00
CA ASP A 325 11.18 15.10 18.28
C ASP A 325 10.65 13.99 19.19
N GLN A 326 11.44 12.93 19.36
CA GLN A 326 11.11 11.79 20.22
C GLN A 326 9.72 11.22 19.87
N GLY A 327 8.86 10.97 20.87
CA GLY A 327 7.51 10.43 20.69
C GLY A 327 6.42 11.46 20.34
N SER A 328 6.77 12.69 19.92
CA SER A 328 5.78 13.71 19.57
C SER A 328 5.08 13.38 18.24
N PRO A 329 3.75 13.34 18.12
CA PRO A 329 3.10 13.10 16.82
C PRO A 329 2.99 14.35 15.93
N VAL A 330 3.37 15.52 16.43
CA VAL A 330 3.16 16.81 15.74
C VAL A 330 3.99 16.98 14.45
N PRO A 331 5.28 16.59 14.39
CA PRO A 331 6.09 16.75 13.19
C PRO A 331 5.59 15.92 12.01
N TRP A 332 5.92 16.35 10.79
CA TRP A 332 5.47 15.69 9.57
C TRP A 332 6.35 14.50 9.18
N PRO A 333 5.77 13.47 8.54
CA PRO A 333 4.35 13.30 8.26
C PRO A 333 3.54 12.85 9.49
N TRP A 334 2.23 13.10 9.49
CA TRP A 334 1.29 12.67 10.53
C TRP A 334 0.85 11.21 10.38
N LEU A 335 1.82 10.35 10.07
CA LEU A 335 1.62 8.92 9.87
C LEU A 335 2.20 8.14 11.04
N TYR A 336 1.54 7.04 11.40
CA TYR A 336 2.14 6.03 12.27
C TYR A 336 3.38 5.41 11.58
N GLY A 337 4.28 4.88 12.40
CA GLY A 337 5.50 4.18 12.03
C GLY A 337 5.52 2.76 12.61
N ASP A 338 6.61 2.04 12.36
CA ASP A 338 6.72 0.60 12.62
C ASP A 338 6.59 0.23 14.10
N GLY A 339 7.05 1.08 15.02
CA GLY A 339 7.01 0.87 16.48
C GLY A 339 5.65 1.19 17.11
N MET A 340 4.57 0.72 16.48
CA MET A 340 3.22 1.12 16.87
C MET A 340 2.82 0.55 18.24
N ALA A 341 2.37 1.43 19.14
CA ALA A 341 1.72 1.07 20.40
C ALA A 341 0.84 2.22 20.90
N VAL A 342 -0.18 1.93 21.70
CA VAL A 342 -0.87 3.01 22.44
C VAL A 342 -0.81 2.69 23.94
N PRO A 343 -0.19 3.55 24.78
CA PRO A 343 0.48 4.83 24.44
C PRO A 343 1.85 4.61 23.77
N PRO A 344 2.48 5.66 23.19
CA PRO A 344 3.81 5.55 22.64
C PRO A 344 4.89 5.05 23.58
N ARG A 345 5.68 4.08 23.08
CA ARG A 345 6.84 3.51 23.78
C ARG A 345 8.17 4.04 23.25
N THR A 346 8.27 4.26 21.94
CA THR A 346 9.49 4.75 21.27
C THR A 346 9.13 5.78 20.19
N PRO A 347 10.11 6.57 19.70
CA PRO A 347 9.90 7.47 18.56
C PRO A 347 9.42 6.76 17.28
N LEU A 348 9.70 5.45 17.14
CA LEU A 348 9.34 4.66 15.97
C LEU A 348 7.83 4.47 15.77
N GLN A 349 6.99 4.90 16.72
CA GLN A 349 5.56 4.97 16.51
C GLN A 349 5.15 5.94 15.40
N HIS A 350 6.00 6.90 15.05
CA HIS A 350 5.67 7.89 14.04
C HIS A 350 6.71 7.87 12.92
N LEU A 351 6.22 7.97 11.69
CA LEU A 351 7.04 7.87 10.49
C LEU A 351 8.00 9.05 10.37
N GLU A 352 9.27 8.75 10.08
CA GLU A 352 10.30 9.68 9.61
C GLU A 352 10.56 9.47 8.10
N LEU A 353 10.97 10.51 7.39
CA LEU A 353 11.42 10.35 6.00
C LEU A 353 12.71 9.53 5.95
N SER A 354 12.97 8.86 4.82
CA SER A 354 14.22 8.12 4.68
C SER A 354 15.45 9.03 4.72
N PRO A 355 16.64 8.51 5.09
CA PRO A 355 17.88 9.28 5.05
C PRO A 355 18.12 9.95 3.69
N THR A 356 17.81 9.25 2.58
CA THR A 356 17.95 9.82 1.23
C THR A 356 17.00 10.98 0.99
N GLN A 357 15.71 10.82 1.31
CA GLN A 357 14.71 11.89 1.14
C GLN A 357 15.03 13.09 2.05
N TYR A 358 15.35 12.84 3.31
CA TYR A 358 15.74 13.88 4.26
C TYR A 358 16.94 14.69 3.76
N ARG A 359 17.98 14.01 3.23
CA ARG A 359 19.14 14.67 2.63
C ARG A 359 18.78 15.51 1.41
N MET A 360 17.90 15.03 0.53
CA MET A 360 17.41 15.84 -0.61
C MET A 360 16.70 17.10 -0.12
N PHE A 361 15.85 16.97 0.90
CA PHE A 361 15.18 18.11 1.54
C PHE A 361 16.16 19.08 2.20
N GLN A 362 17.29 18.61 2.73
CA GLN A 362 18.35 19.47 3.26
C GLN A 362 19.01 20.32 2.15
N TYR A 363 19.41 19.71 1.03
CA TYR A 363 19.94 20.43 -0.12
C TYR A 363 18.95 21.49 -0.63
N TRP A 364 17.66 21.12 -0.72
CA TRP A 364 16.59 22.05 -1.06
C TRP A 364 16.48 23.21 -0.07
N ALA A 365 16.46 22.93 1.24
CA ALA A 365 16.37 23.94 2.29
C ALA A 365 17.55 24.92 2.24
N ASP A 366 18.76 24.43 1.94
CA ASP A 366 19.95 25.25 1.82
C ASP A 366 20.07 26.00 0.49
N GLY A 367 19.27 25.64 -0.52
CA GLY A 367 19.23 26.31 -1.83
C GLY A 367 20.10 25.68 -2.90
N ASP A 368 20.65 24.50 -2.65
CA ASP A 368 21.48 23.75 -3.60
C ASP A 368 20.64 22.71 -4.36
N PHE A 369 19.77 23.22 -5.23
CA PHE A 369 18.84 22.41 -6.01
C PHE A 369 18.47 23.13 -7.32
N GLU A 370 17.83 22.41 -8.24
CA GLU A 370 17.28 22.94 -9.49
C GLU A 370 15.87 23.50 -9.25
N ASP A 371 15.70 24.79 -9.49
CA ASP A 371 14.41 25.48 -9.54
C ASP A 371 13.74 25.20 -10.88
N ASP A 372 13.23 23.98 -11.04
CA ASP A 372 12.68 23.45 -12.29
C ASP A 372 11.15 23.29 -12.26
N TRP A 373 10.48 23.85 -11.26
CA TRP A 373 9.03 23.71 -11.09
C TRP A 373 8.25 24.29 -12.27
N GLY A 374 7.31 23.50 -12.81
CA GLY A 374 6.53 23.86 -13.99
C GLY A 374 7.30 23.80 -15.31
N THR A 375 8.54 23.31 -15.31
CA THR A 375 9.33 23.07 -16.54
C THR A 375 9.39 21.59 -16.92
N VAL A 376 9.11 20.70 -15.96
CA VAL A 376 9.06 19.26 -16.16
C VAL A 376 7.60 18.84 -16.32
N GLU A 377 7.23 18.48 -17.55
CA GLU A 377 5.89 17.96 -17.83
C GLU A 377 5.76 16.50 -17.37
N PRO A 378 4.65 16.12 -16.69
CA PRO A 378 4.42 14.75 -16.29
C PRO A 378 4.13 13.87 -17.52
N VAL A 379 4.81 12.73 -17.58
CA VAL A 379 4.53 11.71 -18.59
C VAL A 379 3.22 11.00 -18.24
N ARG A 380 2.25 11.05 -19.17
CA ARG A 380 0.93 10.44 -18.99
C ARG A 380 0.79 9.06 -19.63
N GLU A 381 1.65 8.74 -20.58
CA GLU A 381 1.58 7.52 -21.38
C GLU A 381 2.99 6.95 -21.60
N LEU A 382 3.15 5.64 -21.52
CA LEU A 382 4.45 4.99 -21.68
C LEU A 382 5.05 5.20 -23.09
N THR A 383 4.21 5.32 -24.11
CA THR A 383 4.63 5.53 -25.51
C THR A 383 5.33 6.88 -25.72
N ALA A 384 5.13 7.85 -24.83
CA ALA A 384 5.83 9.14 -24.84
C ALA A 384 7.24 9.06 -24.21
N VAL A 385 7.56 7.95 -23.54
CA VAL A 385 8.87 7.73 -22.91
C VAL A 385 9.84 7.13 -23.92
N PRO A 386 11.08 7.64 -24.02
CA PRO A 386 12.11 6.99 -24.83
C PRO A 386 12.29 5.52 -24.44
N VAL A 387 12.48 4.63 -25.42
CA VAL A 387 12.56 3.16 -25.19
C VAL A 387 13.61 2.80 -24.12
N ALA A 388 14.74 3.51 -24.09
CA ALA A 388 15.79 3.28 -23.09
C ALA A 388 15.34 3.56 -21.64
N GLU A 389 14.33 4.42 -21.44
CA GLU A 389 13.82 4.86 -20.13
C GLU A 389 12.51 4.16 -19.73
N GLN A 390 11.83 3.50 -20.67
CA GLN A 390 10.58 2.78 -20.42
C GLN A 390 10.69 1.71 -19.31
N PRO A 391 11.75 0.89 -19.23
CA PRO A 391 11.89 -0.11 -18.16
C PRO A 391 11.89 0.49 -16.75
N ALA A 392 12.67 1.56 -16.53
CA ALA A 392 12.73 2.23 -15.24
C ALA A 392 11.41 2.96 -14.91
N THR A 393 10.72 3.46 -15.94
CA THR A 393 9.40 4.07 -15.79
C THR A 393 8.37 3.03 -15.31
N LEU A 394 8.37 1.84 -15.90
CA LEU A 394 7.51 0.72 -15.49
C LEU A 394 7.81 0.27 -14.06
N ASP A 395 9.10 0.08 -13.74
CA ASP A 395 9.53 -0.33 -12.40
C ASP A 395 9.08 0.67 -11.32
N ARG A 396 9.19 1.98 -11.63
CA ARG A 396 8.71 3.03 -10.74
C ARG A 396 7.19 3.06 -10.65
N ALA A 397 6.49 3.03 -11.77
CA ALA A 397 5.03 3.14 -11.84
C ALA A 397 4.36 2.05 -10.99
N ALA A 398 4.84 0.81 -11.08
CA ALA A 398 4.29 -0.30 -10.31
C ALA A 398 4.42 -0.12 -8.78
N LEU A 399 5.40 0.66 -8.32
CA LEU A 399 5.73 0.81 -6.90
C LEU A 399 5.29 2.17 -6.31
N ASP A 400 5.06 3.19 -7.13
CA ASP A 400 4.63 4.53 -6.69
C ASP A 400 3.20 4.54 -6.13
N PHE A 401 2.39 3.53 -6.46
CA PHE A 401 1.03 3.34 -5.92
C PHE A 401 0.98 2.37 -4.74
N CYS A 402 2.12 1.83 -4.31
CA CYS A 402 2.23 0.98 -3.12
C CYS A 402 2.73 1.76 -1.92
N LEU A 403 2.37 1.31 -0.72
CA LEU A 403 2.74 1.98 0.52
C LEU A 403 4.08 1.51 1.02
N ALA A 404 4.85 2.44 1.57
CA ALA A 404 5.96 2.15 2.46
C ALA A 404 5.65 2.72 3.83
N ASP A 405 5.95 1.95 4.86
CA ASP A 405 5.80 2.32 6.27
C ASP A 405 4.38 2.80 6.67
N ALA A 406 3.99 2.81 7.95
CA ALA A 406 4.40 1.84 8.94
C ALA A 406 4.34 0.42 8.35
N PHE A 407 5.32 -0.42 8.64
CA PHE A 407 5.20 -1.84 8.40
C PHE A 407 4.57 -2.49 9.63
N HIS A 408 3.24 -2.34 9.73
CA HIS A 408 2.43 -2.87 10.84
C HIS A 408 1.10 -3.57 10.44
N PRO A 409 1.10 -4.59 9.55
CA PRO A 409 2.20 -5.01 8.68
C PRO A 409 2.36 -4.13 7.42
N GLY A 410 1.35 -3.35 7.02
CA GLY A 410 1.32 -2.63 5.75
C GLY A 410 0.13 -3.09 4.89
N CYS A 411 0.07 -2.70 3.61
CA CYS A 411 -1.02 -3.11 2.71
C CYS A 411 -0.60 -4.18 1.71
N GLU A 412 0.34 -3.89 0.82
CA GLU A 412 0.76 -4.80 -0.26
C GLU A 412 1.84 -5.80 0.20
N VAL A 413 2.87 -5.28 0.86
CA VAL A 413 4.04 -6.01 1.39
C VAL A 413 4.45 -5.38 2.72
N THR A 414 5.50 -5.92 3.36
CA THR A 414 6.01 -5.42 4.66
C THR A 414 7.53 -5.35 4.72
N TRP A 415 8.06 -5.09 5.92
CA TRP A 415 9.45 -4.76 6.23
C TRP A 415 10.55 -5.61 5.56
N PRO A 416 10.41 -6.92 5.27
CA PRO A 416 11.45 -7.66 4.55
C PRO A 416 11.89 -6.96 3.27
N ILE A 417 10.94 -6.34 2.56
CA ILE A 417 11.19 -5.69 1.27
C ILE A 417 12.30 -4.62 1.32
N ARG A 418 12.60 -4.05 2.49
CA ARG A 418 13.67 -3.05 2.67
C ARG A 418 15.06 -3.65 2.91
N HIS A 419 15.20 -4.97 2.86
CA HIS A 419 16.49 -5.64 3.01
C HIS A 419 17.18 -5.87 1.67
N PRO A 420 18.41 -5.34 1.46
CA PRO A 420 19.11 -5.46 0.18
C PRO A 420 19.48 -6.91 -0.18
N SER A 421 19.58 -7.81 0.81
CA SER A 421 19.86 -9.24 0.60
C SER A 421 18.77 -9.97 -0.20
N MET A 422 17.54 -9.43 -0.24
CA MET A 422 16.45 -9.96 -1.05
C MET A 422 16.62 -9.72 -2.55
N TYR A 423 17.60 -8.91 -2.96
CA TYR A 423 17.76 -8.47 -4.34
C TYR A 423 19.02 -9.03 -4.98
N GLN A 424 18.95 -9.23 -6.30
CA GLN A 424 20.11 -9.57 -7.15
C GLN A 424 20.58 -8.37 -7.97
N ALA A 425 19.70 -7.38 -8.18
CA ALA A 425 19.97 -6.07 -8.77
C ALA A 425 18.95 -5.07 -8.21
N PRO A 426 19.13 -3.74 -8.35
CA PRO A 426 18.12 -2.77 -7.96
C PRO A 426 16.73 -3.16 -8.48
N PHE A 427 15.76 -3.19 -7.57
CA PHE A 427 14.35 -3.57 -7.78
C PHE A 427 14.10 -5.01 -8.23
N ARG A 428 15.15 -5.84 -8.44
CA ARG A 428 15.00 -7.20 -8.95
C ARG A 428 15.27 -8.22 -7.86
N LEU A 429 14.21 -8.91 -7.44
CA LEU A 429 14.26 -9.91 -6.38
C LEU A 429 15.14 -11.09 -6.77
N ARG A 430 15.82 -11.65 -5.79
CA ARG A 430 16.61 -12.87 -5.91
C ARG A 430 15.68 -14.07 -5.80
N HIS A 431 15.57 -14.85 -6.86
CA HIS A 431 14.71 -16.04 -6.86
C HIS A 431 15.42 -17.20 -6.16
N ARG A 432 14.68 -17.93 -5.32
CA ARG A 432 15.15 -19.16 -4.68
C ARG A 432 15.10 -20.31 -5.70
N PRO A 433 16.22 -21.03 -5.91
CA PRO A 433 16.23 -22.23 -6.73
C PRO A 433 15.40 -23.36 -6.10
N ASP A 434 14.80 -24.22 -6.92
CA ASP A 434 14.04 -25.38 -6.44
C ASP A 434 14.94 -26.39 -5.68
N GLU A 435 16.25 -26.41 -6.01
CA GLU A 435 17.27 -27.23 -5.35
C GLU A 435 17.79 -26.70 -3.99
N ASP A 436 17.42 -25.47 -3.60
CA ASP A 436 17.79 -24.85 -2.32
C ASP A 436 16.55 -24.44 -1.52
N PRO A 437 15.76 -25.41 -1.03
CA PRO A 437 14.52 -25.13 -0.31
C PRO A 437 14.79 -24.38 1.00
N GLU A 438 13.83 -23.55 1.40
CA GLU A 438 13.92 -22.76 2.64
C GLU A 438 14.04 -23.67 3.88
N PRO A 439 14.99 -23.42 4.80
CA PRO A 439 15.11 -24.19 6.03
C PRO A 439 14.00 -23.83 7.05
N PRO A 440 13.68 -24.72 8.00
CA PRO A 440 12.75 -24.38 9.08
C PRO A 440 13.38 -23.40 10.07
N TYR A 441 12.62 -22.40 10.53
CA TYR A 441 13.07 -21.41 11.53
C TYR A 441 12.59 -21.69 12.97
N GLY A 442 12.04 -22.89 13.22
CA GLY A 442 11.52 -23.31 14.53
C GLY A 442 10.05 -22.98 14.75
N THR A 443 9.61 -22.98 16.01
CA THR A 443 8.22 -22.67 16.39
C THR A 443 7.99 -21.18 16.69
N VAL A 444 9.08 -20.41 16.82
CA VAL A 444 9.07 -18.97 17.08
C VAL A 444 10.14 -18.32 16.20
N LEU A 445 9.75 -17.33 15.39
CA LEU A 445 10.69 -16.53 14.63
C LEU A 445 11.18 -15.37 15.49
N THR A 446 12.48 -15.33 15.75
CA THR A 446 13.12 -14.24 16.49
C THR A 446 13.72 -13.21 15.52
N PRO A 447 13.89 -11.94 15.94
CA PRO A 447 14.68 -10.95 15.18
C PRO A 447 16.04 -11.49 14.74
N GLN A 448 16.75 -12.18 15.64
CA GLN A 448 18.07 -12.73 15.39
C GLN A 448 18.04 -13.80 14.29
N THR A 449 17.06 -14.71 14.32
CA THR A 449 16.87 -15.72 13.28
C THR A 449 16.48 -15.06 11.96
N ALA A 450 15.53 -14.12 11.99
CA ALA A 450 15.02 -13.44 10.80
C ALA A 450 16.12 -12.69 10.05
N LEU A 451 16.99 -11.99 10.78
CA LEU A 451 18.09 -11.17 10.25
C LEU A 451 19.39 -11.95 10.00
N SER A 452 19.43 -13.24 10.35
CA SER A 452 20.63 -14.07 10.15
C SER A 452 20.91 -14.34 8.67
N VAL A 453 22.15 -14.72 8.33
CA VAL A 453 22.56 -15.04 6.95
C VAL A 453 21.77 -16.22 6.36
N ASN A 454 21.32 -17.14 7.21
CA ASN A 454 20.48 -18.27 6.78
C ASN A 454 18.97 -17.99 6.98
N GLY A 455 18.62 -16.75 7.34
CA GLY A 455 17.26 -16.31 7.59
C GLY A 455 16.44 -16.11 6.30
N PRO A 456 15.16 -15.74 6.46
CA PRO A 456 14.20 -15.60 5.36
C PRO A 456 14.43 -14.42 4.40
N LEU A 457 15.44 -13.58 4.64
CA LEU A 457 15.63 -12.29 3.97
C LEU A 457 16.61 -12.34 2.78
N TYR A 458 16.79 -13.52 2.17
CA TYR A 458 17.68 -13.73 1.02
C TYR A 458 16.90 -14.12 -0.24
N ALA A 459 17.17 -15.27 -0.83
CA ALA A 459 16.44 -15.73 -2.01
C ALA A 459 14.99 -16.09 -1.64
N GLN A 460 14.06 -15.66 -2.49
CA GLN A 460 12.62 -15.75 -2.27
C GLN A 460 12.01 -16.81 -3.19
N ALA A 461 11.12 -17.63 -2.65
CA ALA A 461 10.21 -18.50 -3.41
C ALA A 461 8.80 -17.88 -3.47
N ALA A 462 7.92 -18.44 -4.29
CA ALA A 462 6.53 -17.99 -4.39
C ALA A 462 5.87 -17.90 -3.00
N GLY A 463 5.16 -16.82 -2.72
CA GLY A 463 4.47 -16.54 -1.46
C GLY A 463 5.34 -15.93 -0.35
N ASP A 464 6.64 -15.72 -0.57
CA ASP A 464 7.55 -15.26 0.49
C ASP A 464 7.47 -13.76 0.78
N LEU A 465 6.93 -12.95 -0.14
CA LEU A 465 6.73 -11.51 0.09
C LEU A 465 5.48 -11.23 0.92
N THR A 466 4.38 -11.95 0.68
CA THR A 466 3.07 -11.69 1.29
C THR A 466 2.79 -12.53 2.53
N ARG A 467 3.57 -13.59 2.82
CA ARG A 467 3.39 -14.47 3.99
C ARG A 467 3.36 -13.75 5.34
N TRP A 468 3.99 -12.59 5.42
CA TRP A 468 4.10 -11.75 6.60
C TRP A 468 2.82 -10.95 6.92
N MET A 469 1.97 -10.75 5.91
CA MET A 469 0.79 -9.90 6.01
C MET A 469 -0.30 -10.56 6.88
N ALA A 470 -1.32 -9.77 7.19
CA ALA A 470 -2.52 -10.25 7.88
C ALA A 470 -3.22 -11.38 7.13
N VAL A 471 -3.74 -12.35 7.88
CA VAL A 471 -4.61 -13.40 7.36
C VAL A 471 -5.93 -13.44 8.17
N PRO A 472 -7.09 -13.19 7.54
CA PRO A 472 -7.23 -12.66 6.17
C PRO A 472 -6.99 -11.14 6.11
N TRP A 473 -6.58 -10.62 4.95
CA TRP A 473 -6.23 -9.20 4.73
C TRP A 473 -7.35 -8.20 5.09
N GLN A 474 -8.63 -8.59 4.99
CA GLN A 474 -9.78 -7.76 5.32
C GLN A 474 -9.74 -7.28 6.78
N THR A 475 -9.27 -8.11 7.70
CA THR A 475 -9.19 -7.75 9.13
C THR A 475 -8.19 -6.62 9.40
N ASP A 476 -7.13 -6.53 8.60
CA ASP A 476 -6.19 -5.42 8.66
C ASP A 476 -6.77 -4.16 8.03
N THR A 477 -7.51 -4.29 6.92
CA THR A 477 -8.22 -3.17 6.29
C THR A 477 -9.20 -2.50 7.26
N ALA A 478 -10.01 -3.28 7.98
CA ALA A 478 -10.91 -2.74 9.01
C ALA A 478 -10.18 -2.11 10.21
N SER A 479 -8.90 -2.46 10.41
CA SER A 479 -8.02 -1.95 11.47
C SER A 479 -7.04 -0.87 10.98
N CYS A 480 -7.13 -0.43 9.71
CA CYS A 480 -6.29 0.63 9.16
C CYS A 480 -6.99 1.98 9.36
N ARG A 481 -6.92 2.50 10.58
CA ARG A 481 -7.64 3.71 11.01
C ARG A 481 -6.69 4.85 11.41
N SER A 482 -7.28 5.94 11.88
CA SER A 482 -6.61 7.08 12.48
C SER A 482 -6.99 7.27 13.94
N GLY A 483 -6.22 8.11 14.66
CA GLY A 483 -6.62 8.68 15.95
C GLY A 483 -6.92 7.65 17.02
N TYR A 484 -6.12 6.57 17.12
CA TYR A 484 -6.31 5.58 18.17
C TYR A 484 -6.07 6.19 19.56
N GLU A 485 -7.05 6.03 20.46
CA GLU A 485 -7.01 6.57 21.82
C GLU A 485 -6.93 5.47 22.88
N LEU A 486 -6.22 5.70 23.99
CA LEU A 486 -6.18 4.78 25.14
C LEU A 486 -7.23 5.13 26.22
N ALA A 487 -7.56 6.40 26.33
CA ALA A 487 -8.45 6.95 27.34
C ALA A 487 -8.98 8.30 26.87
N LEU A 488 -10.09 8.71 27.46
CA LEU A 488 -10.96 9.80 27.03
C LEU A 488 -10.46 11.22 27.37
N SER A 489 -9.17 11.34 27.64
CA SER A 489 -8.50 12.63 27.57
C SER A 489 -7.93 12.70 26.15
N PRO A 490 -8.59 13.40 25.20
CA PRO A 490 -8.11 13.45 23.84
C PRO A 490 -6.70 14.04 23.89
N ARG A 491 -5.71 13.19 23.64
CA ARG A 491 -4.33 13.64 23.51
C ARG A 491 -4.16 14.38 22.18
N TYR A 492 -4.96 14.03 21.17
CA TYR A 492 -4.90 14.51 19.79
C TYR A 492 -6.31 14.62 19.18
N ASP A 493 -6.38 15.26 18.01
CA ASP A 493 -7.54 15.25 17.12
C ASP A 493 -7.87 13.80 16.68
N PRO A 494 -9.15 13.34 16.67
CA PRO A 494 -9.53 11.98 16.25
C PRO A 494 -9.10 11.61 14.83
N TYR A 495 -8.69 12.57 14.00
CA TYR A 495 -8.26 12.32 12.63
C TYR A 495 -6.79 11.93 12.48
N LEU A 496 -5.94 12.16 13.49
CA LEU A 496 -4.47 12.00 13.38
C LEU A 496 -3.84 11.48 14.69
N PRO A 497 -2.70 10.74 14.60
CA PRO A 497 -2.04 10.25 13.39
C PRO A 497 -2.86 9.17 12.66
N THR A 498 -2.42 8.76 11.48
CA THR A 498 -3.08 7.72 10.67
C THR A 498 -2.12 6.68 10.11
N PHE A 499 -2.62 5.48 9.79
CA PHE A 499 -1.86 4.45 9.09
C PHE A 499 -1.72 4.77 7.59
N TRP A 500 -2.65 4.31 6.76
CA TRP A 500 -2.49 4.31 5.29
C TRP A 500 -3.72 4.87 4.55
N PRO A 501 -4.08 6.14 4.75
CA PRO A 501 -5.29 6.72 4.16
C PRO A 501 -5.29 6.68 2.62
N ALA A 502 -4.11 6.64 1.99
CA ALA A 502 -3.98 6.59 0.54
C ALA A 502 -4.40 5.25 -0.10
N ARG A 503 -4.53 4.15 0.66
CA ARG A 503 -5.12 2.88 0.19
C ARG A 503 -6.41 2.52 0.91
N VAL A 504 -6.48 2.86 2.20
CA VAL A 504 -7.64 2.62 3.06
C VAL A 504 -8.10 3.98 3.61
N PRO A 505 -8.96 4.71 2.87
CA PRO A 505 -9.42 6.04 3.28
C PRO A 505 -9.98 6.03 4.70
N ASN A 506 -9.70 7.08 5.47
CA ASN A 506 -10.31 7.25 6.79
C ASN A 506 -11.56 8.12 6.71
N HIS A 507 -11.46 9.24 5.98
CA HIS A 507 -12.51 10.24 5.88
C HIS A 507 -12.59 10.77 4.45
N VAL A 508 -13.80 10.88 3.90
CA VAL A 508 -14.02 11.12 2.48
C VAL A 508 -15.05 12.23 2.23
N LEU A 509 -14.93 12.92 1.09
CA LEU A 509 -16.01 13.76 0.55
C LEU A 509 -17.06 12.84 -0.09
N THR A 510 -18.30 12.90 0.41
CA THR A 510 -19.38 12.05 -0.10
C THR A 510 -19.90 12.56 -1.45
N GLU A 511 -20.46 11.65 -2.26
CA GLU A 511 -21.17 12.03 -3.49
C GLU A 511 -22.33 13.01 -3.23
N GLU A 512 -23.01 12.90 -2.08
CA GLU A 512 -24.08 13.84 -1.69
C GLU A 512 -23.53 15.25 -1.44
N ASP A 513 -22.48 15.37 -0.63
CA ASP A 513 -21.84 16.66 -0.36
C ASP A 513 -21.23 17.25 -1.63
N TYR A 514 -20.59 16.44 -2.48
CA TYR A 514 -20.07 16.87 -3.77
C TYR A 514 -21.16 17.49 -4.66
N ARG A 515 -22.36 16.91 -4.70
CA ARG A 515 -23.50 17.49 -5.46
C ARG A 515 -23.91 18.86 -4.92
N ILE A 516 -23.91 19.04 -3.61
CA ILE A 516 -24.17 20.34 -2.98
C ILE A 516 -23.08 21.34 -3.39
N VAL A 517 -21.80 20.94 -3.32
CA VAL A 517 -20.67 21.80 -3.71
C VAL A 517 -20.77 22.23 -5.17
N ARG A 518 -21.17 21.33 -6.08
CA ARG A 518 -21.32 21.59 -7.53
C ARG A 518 -22.52 22.45 -7.90
N ASP A 519 -23.54 22.52 -7.05
CA ASP A 519 -24.77 23.27 -7.32
C ASP A 519 -24.56 24.77 -7.11
N GLU A 520 -24.16 25.48 -8.17
CA GLU A 520 -23.90 26.92 -8.15
C GLU A 520 -25.14 27.77 -7.85
N SER A 521 -26.34 27.18 -7.83
CA SER A 521 -27.56 27.88 -7.39
C SER A 521 -27.68 27.99 -5.87
N ARG A 522 -26.91 27.19 -5.12
CA ARG A 522 -26.90 27.23 -3.65
C ARG A 522 -26.00 28.33 -3.11
N PRO A 523 -26.30 28.88 -1.91
CA PRO A 523 -25.44 29.84 -1.26
C PRO A 523 -24.02 29.31 -1.05
N LEU A 524 -23.00 30.14 -1.27
CA LEU A 524 -21.59 29.74 -1.09
C LEU A 524 -21.30 29.17 0.31
N ALA A 525 -21.94 29.71 1.36
CA ALA A 525 -21.78 29.19 2.72
C ALA A 525 -22.25 27.74 2.88
N GLU A 526 -23.34 27.36 2.21
CA GLU A 526 -23.84 25.98 2.23
C GLU A 526 -22.89 25.04 1.46
N ARG A 527 -22.40 25.51 0.31
CA ARG A 527 -21.42 24.79 -0.52
C ARG A 527 -20.11 24.60 0.22
N ASN A 528 -19.60 25.62 0.92
CA ASN A 528 -18.41 25.52 1.76
C ASN A 528 -18.62 24.51 2.89
N ALA A 529 -19.76 24.58 3.60
CA ALA A 529 -20.07 23.63 4.65
C ALA A 529 -20.15 22.18 4.13
N ALA A 530 -20.68 21.95 2.93
CA ALA A 530 -20.66 20.63 2.28
C ALA A 530 -19.23 20.20 1.89
N PHE A 531 -18.44 21.12 1.34
CA PHE A 531 -17.05 20.85 0.99
C PHE A 531 -16.18 20.55 2.21
N GLU A 532 -16.48 21.10 3.38
CA GLU A 532 -15.73 20.86 4.62
C GLU A 532 -16.17 19.58 5.34
N ARG A 533 -17.41 19.11 5.14
CA ARG A 533 -17.86 17.84 5.71
C ARG A 533 -17.06 16.67 5.14
N ARG A 534 -16.59 15.80 6.03
CA ARG A 534 -15.93 14.54 5.70
C ARG A 534 -16.63 13.42 6.46
N ALA A 535 -17.10 12.41 5.73
CA ALA A 535 -17.71 11.24 6.34
C ALA A 535 -16.64 10.18 6.62
N VAL A 536 -16.79 9.43 7.72
CA VAL A 536 -15.96 8.26 8.02
C VAL A 536 -16.19 7.21 6.92
N TRP A 537 -15.12 6.73 6.31
CA TRP A 537 -15.22 5.76 5.21
C TRP A 537 -15.82 4.42 5.67
N LEU A 538 -15.53 4.01 6.91
CA LEU A 538 -16.04 2.80 7.55
C LEU A 538 -17.38 2.98 8.29
N ARG A 539 -18.10 4.11 8.10
CA ARG A 539 -19.34 4.43 8.82
C ARG A 539 -20.44 3.37 8.73
N GLY A 540 -20.46 2.60 7.64
CA GLY A 540 -21.44 1.54 7.41
C GLY A 540 -21.24 0.28 8.27
N LEU A 541 -20.04 0.07 8.83
CA LEU A 541 -19.77 -1.10 9.68
C LEU A 541 -20.45 -0.95 11.05
N ARG A 542 -21.00 -2.04 11.57
CA ARG A 542 -21.81 -2.05 12.79
C ARG A 542 -21.14 -2.72 13.97
N GLY A 543 -21.58 -2.37 15.16
CA GLY A 543 -21.07 -2.96 16.40
C GLY A 543 -19.63 -2.52 16.69
N GLN A 544 -18.93 -3.32 17.49
CA GLN A 544 -17.60 -3.03 18.01
C GLN A 544 -16.50 -3.78 17.24
N ASN A 545 -15.24 -3.52 17.57
CA ASN A 545 -14.06 -3.93 16.81
C ASN A 545 -14.16 -5.30 16.11
N VAL A 546 -14.28 -6.42 16.84
CA VAL A 546 -14.29 -7.79 16.26
C VAL A 546 -15.47 -8.03 15.32
N GLN A 547 -16.63 -7.42 15.58
CA GLN A 547 -17.80 -7.52 14.71
C GLN A 547 -17.54 -6.79 13.39
N GLN A 548 -16.86 -5.65 13.44
CA GLN A 548 -16.46 -4.90 12.24
C GLN A 548 -15.38 -5.64 11.43
N LEU A 549 -14.43 -6.32 12.10
CA LEU A 549 -13.46 -7.21 11.43
C LEU A 549 -14.17 -8.30 10.64
N THR A 550 -15.21 -8.91 11.23
CA THR A 550 -15.98 -9.97 10.58
C THR A 550 -16.82 -9.43 9.41
N GLN A 551 -17.47 -8.27 9.57
CA GLN A 551 -18.21 -7.62 8.48
C GLN A 551 -17.33 -7.28 7.29
N MET A 552 -16.12 -6.76 7.51
CA MET A 552 -15.20 -6.42 6.42
C MET A 552 -14.85 -7.63 5.54
N ILE A 553 -14.85 -8.85 6.07
CA ILE A 553 -14.65 -10.07 5.27
C ILE A 553 -15.78 -10.25 4.24
N ALA A 554 -17.02 -9.92 4.61
CA ALA A 554 -18.19 -10.03 3.75
C ALA A 554 -18.41 -8.80 2.85
N ASP A 555 -18.12 -7.61 3.36
CA ASP A 555 -18.62 -6.35 2.81
C ASP A 555 -17.54 -5.47 2.17
N TRP A 556 -16.27 -5.91 2.12
CA TRP A 556 -15.14 -5.11 1.61
C TRP A 556 -15.43 -4.44 0.25
N TYR A 557 -16.03 -5.17 -0.69
CA TYR A 557 -16.31 -4.67 -2.04
C TYR A 557 -17.45 -3.63 -2.08
N GLN A 558 -18.27 -3.56 -1.02
CA GLN A 558 -19.37 -2.62 -0.93
C GLN A 558 -18.91 -1.22 -0.51
N LEU A 559 -17.70 -1.07 0.04
CA LEU A 559 -17.16 0.24 0.41
C LEU A 559 -16.94 1.13 -0.82
N GLY A 560 -17.03 2.44 -0.64
CA GLY A 560 -16.81 3.40 -1.73
C GLY A 560 -15.35 3.46 -2.16
N ILE A 561 -15.10 3.75 -3.43
CA ILE A 561 -13.77 4.05 -3.98
C ILE A 561 -13.69 5.56 -4.17
N VAL A 562 -12.59 6.17 -3.72
CA VAL A 562 -12.32 7.60 -3.88
C VAL A 562 -11.83 7.86 -5.29
N GLU A 563 -12.63 8.58 -6.07
CA GLU A 563 -12.42 8.80 -7.49
C GLU A 563 -12.29 10.30 -7.79
N VAL A 564 -11.51 10.64 -8.82
CA VAL A 564 -11.35 12.03 -9.25
C VAL A 564 -12.66 12.54 -9.86
N ARG A 565 -13.01 13.78 -9.53
CA ARG A 565 -14.17 14.52 -10.03
C ARG A 565 -13.75 15.94 -10.42
N GLU A 566 -14.49 16.54 -11.32
CA GLU A 566 -14.31 17.94 -11.69
C GLU A 566 -14.72 18.88 -10.55
N GLY A 567 -13.95 19.95 -10.36
CA GLY A 567 -14.29 21.05 -9.48
C GLY A 567 -15.33 22.03 -10.02
N THR A 568 -15.55 23.12 -9.30
CA THR A 568 -16.42 24.24 -9.68
C THR A 568 -15.78 25.54 -9.18
N ALA A 569 -16.22 26.68 -9.74
CA ALA A 569 -15.68 27.99 -9.39
C ALA A 569 -15.71 28.23 -7.86
N GLY A 570 -14.59 28.69 -7.31
CA GLY A 570 -14.41 28.91 -5.87
C GLY A 570 -13.89 27.71 -5.08
N PHE A 571 -13.75 26.55 -5.72
CA PHE A 571 -13.24 25.31 -5.11
C PHE A 571 -12.07 24.74 -5.94
N PRO A 572 -11.36 23.69 -5.47
CA PRO A 572 -10.29 23.05 -6.24
C PRO A 572 -10.76 22.59 -7.63
N GLU A 573 -9.94 22.78 -8.66
CA GLU A 573 -10.24 22.38 -10.05
C GLU A 573 -10.55 20.89 -10.21
N ARG A 574 -9.97 20.07 -9.32
CA ARG A 574 -10.27 18.66 -9.18
C ARG A 574 -10.55 18.36 -7.72
N MET A 575 -11.58 17.57 -7.48
CA MET A 575 -11.92 16.98 -6.19
C MET A 575 -11.72 15.49 -6.26
N GLN A 576 -11.62 14.83 -5.12
CA GLN A 576 -11.78 13.37 -5.06
C GLN A 576 -12.93 13.02 -4.14
N VAL A 577 -13.79 12.14 -4.62
CA VAL A 577 -15.13 11.91 -4.07
C VAL A 577 -15.33 10.40 -3.94
N GLU A 578 -15.86 9.98 -2.81
CA GLU A 578 -16.28 8.59 -2.61
C GLU A 578 -17.42 8.23 -3.57
N SER A 579 -17.21 7.21 -4.40
CA SER A 579 -18.30 6.56 -5.14
C SER A 579 -19.35 6.06 -4.16
N THR A 580 -20.64 6.22 -4.45
CA THR A 580 -21.72 5.75 -3.57
C THR A 580 -21.48 4.31 -3.08
N PRO A 581 -21.31 4.09 -1.76
CA PRO A 581 -21.11 2.76 -1.22
C PRO A 581 -22.33 1.86 -1.47
N GLY A 582 -22.08 0.56 -1.64
CA GLY A 582 -23.12 -0.47 -1.73
C GLY A 582 -23.68 -0.90 -0.36
N ILE A 583 -23.01 -0.52 0.73
CA ILE A 583 -23.48 -0.78 2.10
C ILE A 583 -24.73 0.09 2.36
N ASP A 584 -25.74 -0.47 3.04
CA ASP A 584 -26.91 0.30 3.47
C ASP A 584 -26.53 1.33 4.54
N LEU A 585 -26.62 2.60 4.16
CA LEU A 585 -26.33 3.75 5.02
C LEU A 585 -27.59 4.38 5.64
N THR A 586 -28.74 3.70 5.57
CA THR A 586 -29.97 4.17 6.22
C THR A 586 -29.74 4.31 7.73
N GLY A 587 -30.00 5.50 8.27
CA GLY A 587 -29.81 5.80 9.69
C GLY A 587 -28.35 5.89 10.14
N VAL A 588 -27.39 5.99 9.21
CA VAL A 588 -25.94 6.13 9.50
C VAL A 588 -25.54 7.57 9.49
N GLY A 589 -24.97 8.03 10.60
CA GLY A 589 -24.36 9.35 10.67
C GLY A 589 -23.06 9.40 9.85
N PRO A 590 -22.70 10.55 9.26
CA PRO A 590 -21.42 10.68 8.57
C PRO A 590 -20.21 10.47 9.49
N THR A 591 -20.38 10.64 10.81
CA THR A 591 -19.31 10.47 11.81
C THR A 591 -19.38 9.13 12.56
N ASP A 592 -20.31 8.23 12.24
CA ASP A 592 -20.36 6.91 12.86
C ASP A 592 -19.00 6.20 12.72
N ASN A 593 -18.52 5.58 13.81
CA ASN A 593 -17.20 4.96 13.94
C ASN A 593 -15.97 5.89 13.87
N LEU A 594 -16.13 7.20 14.10
CA LEU A 594 -15.04 8.18 14.09
C LEU A 594 -13.90 7.86 15.08
N VAL A 595 -14.23 7.56 16.33
CA VAL A 595 -13.24 7.41 17.42
C VAL A 595 -12.92 5.94 17.63
N SER A 596 -11.63 5.60 17.58
CA SER A 596 -11.14 4.24 17.86
C SER A 596 -10.56 4.16 19.28
N LEU A 597 -11.37 3.73 20.24
CA LEU A 597 -11.04 3.70 21.66
C LEU A 597 -10.49 2.34 22.09
N HIS A 598 -9.19 2.25 22.31
CA HIS A 598 -8.55 1.07 22.85
C HIS A 598 -8.93 0.85 24.30
N VAL A 599 -9.59 -0.28 24.54
CA VAL A 599 -9.95 -0.77 25.85
C VAL A 599 -9.00 -1.93 26.17
N PRO A 600 -8.11 -1.81 27.17
CA PRO A 600 -7.23 -2.89 27.59
C PRO A 600 -8.03 -4.16 27.88
N GLN A 601 -7.43 -5.32 27.63
CA GLN A 601 -8.11 -6.60 27.75
C GLN A 601 -8.58 -6.83 29.20
N ALA A 602 -9.88 -6.65 29.44
CA ALA A 602 -10.53 -6.95 30.71
C ALA A 602 -11.40 -8.21 30.55
N PRO A 603 -11.53 -9.05 31.58
CA PRO A 603 -12.37 -10.25 31.52
C PRO A 603 -13.89 -9.95 31.47
N ASP A 604 -14.31 -8.71 31.72
CA ASP A 604 -15.73 -8.32 31.80
C ASP A 604 -16.15 -7.41 30.62
N PRO A 605 -17.10 -7.85 29.76
CA PRO A 605 -17.72 -7.02 28.72
C PRO A 605 -18.31 -5.69 29.19
N ALA A 606 -18.72 -5.58 30.46
CA ALA A 606 -19.23 -4.35 31.05
C ALA A 606 -18.19 -3.21 31.00
N PHE A 607 -16.90 -3.53 30.94
CA PHE A 607 -15.83 -2.54 30.87
C PHE A 607 -15.80 -1.81 29.51
N THR A 608 -16.10 -2.50 28.41
CA THR A 608 -16.19 -1.86 27.09
C THR A 608 -17.42 -0.95 27.03
N ALA A 609 -18.56 -1.39 27.55
CA ALA A 609 -19.77 -0.57 27.64
C ALA A 609 -19.54 0.67 28.53
N ALA A 610 -18.86 0.52 29.67
CA ALA A 610 -18.49 1.64 30.52
C ALA A 610 -17.55 2.62 29.82
N ALA A 611 -16.55 2.13 29.07
CA ALA A 611 -15.65 2.99 28.30
C ALA A 611 -16.40 3.79 27.22
N VAL A 612 -17.36 3.18 26.52
CA VAL A 612 -18.23 3.89 25.55
C VAL A 612 -19.09 4.93 26.26
N ASN A 613 -19.76 4.58 27.36
CA ASN A 613 -20.58 5.54 28.11
C ASN A 613 -19.75 6.72 28.62
N GLN A 614 -18.55 6.44 29.15
CA GLN A 614 -17.63 7.48 29.58
C GLN A 614 -17.22 8.37 28.40
N ALA A 615 -17.03 7.80 27.19
CA ALA A 615 -16.66 8.56 26.00
C ALA A 615 -17.74 9.56 25.61
N VAL A 616 -18.99 9.13 25.73
CA VAL A 616 -20.19 9.96 25.52
C VAL A 616 -20.27 11.06 26.58
N GLU A 617 -20.04 10.72 27.84
CA GLU A 617 -20.15 11.68 28.96
C GLU A 617 -19.03 12.74 28.96
N VAL A 618 -17.80 12.36 28.61
CA VAL A 618 -16.60 13.21 28.78
C VAL A 618 -16.12 13.82 27.45
N GLY A 619 -16.19 13.07 26.35
CA GLY A 619 -15.64 13.47 25.05
C GLY A 619 -16.60 14.24 24.15
N GLY A 620 -17.89 14.29 24.49
CA GLY A 620 -18.92 14.92 23.67
C GLY A 620 -19.29 14.15 22.40
N TYR A 621 -18.79 12.92 22.25
CA TYR A 621 -19.15 12.02 21.16
C TYR A 621 -20.50 11.35 21.41
N THR A 622 -21.18 10.94 20.35
CA THR A 622 -22.33 10.04 20.44
C THR A 622 -21.86 8.58 20.53
N ALA A 623 -22.72 7.68 21.02
CA ALA A 623 -22.38 6.27 21.11
C ALA A 623 -22.08 5.63 19.73
N ALA A 624 -22.68 6.14 18.66
CA ALA A 624 -22.45 5.67 17.29
C ALA A 624 -21.08 6.09 16.74
N GLU A 625 -20.50 7.19 17.24
CA GLU A 625 -19.18 7.69 16.84
C GLU A 625 -18.04 6.87 17.47
N VAL A 626 -18.30 6.04 18.48
CA VAL A 626 -17.27 5.35 19.25
C VAL A 626 -17.19 3.86 18.89
N ASN A 627 -16.08 3.47 18.25
CA ASN A 627 -15.66 2.08 18.08
C ASN A 627 -14.65 1.72 19.18
N ALA A 628 -15.11 0.97 20.18
CA ALA A 628 -14.32 0.58 21.34
C ALA A 628 -14.00 -0.91 21.36
N GLY A 629 -12.88 -1.24 21.97
CA GLY A 629 -12.52 -2.62 22.29
C GLY A 629 -11.03 -2.85 22.37
N TYR A 630 -10.64 -4.11 22.56
CA TYR A 630 -9.23 -4.46 22.49
C TYR A 630 -8.78 -4.47 21.03
N PHE A 631 -7.92 -3.52 20.68
CA PHE A 631 -7.21 -3.50 19.40
C PHE A 631 -5.83 -4.13 19.57
N ASP A 632 -5.68 -5.41 19.25
CA ASP A 632 -4.40 -6.15 19.34
C ASP A 632 -3.25 -5.43 18.61
N LYS A 633 -3.59 -4.76 17.49
CA LYS A 633 -2.69 -3.90 16.70
C LYS A 633 -1.99 -2.81 17.52
N LEU A 634 -2.52 -2.39 18.67
CA LEU A 634 -1.96 -1.31 19.48
C LEU A 634 -1.20 -1.81 20.72
N ALA A 635 -1.19 -3.12 20.95
CA ALA A 635 -0.56 -3.75 22.08
C ALA A 635 0.38 -4.90 21.66
N PRO A 636 1.37 -4.65 20.77
CA PRO A 636 2.22 -5.74 20.27
C PRO A 636 3.35 -6.13 21.24
N TYR A 637 3.59 -5.34 22.29
CA TYR A 637 4.65 -5.57 23.26
C TYR A 637 4.22 -6.55 24.35
N ARG A 638 5.19 -7.22 24.97
CA ARG A 638 4.94 -7.99 26.20
C ARG A 638 4.56 -7.04 27.32
N ASP A 639 3.62 -7.45 28.16
CA ASP A 639 3.39 -6.79 29.44
C ASP A 639 4.65 -6.94 30.28
N GLN A 640 5.23 -5.82 30.73
CA GLN A 640 6.33 -5.87 31.69
C GLN A 640 5.75 -6.44 32.99
N ARG A 641 6.10 -7.69 33.32
CA ARG A 641 5.93 -8.22 34.68
C ARG A 641 7.08 -7.79 35.56
#